data_AF-A0A3M2CVI4-F1
#
_entry.id   AF-A0A3M2CVI4-F1
#
_cell.length_a   1.000
_cell.length_b   1.000
_cell.length_c   1.000
_cell.angle_alpha   90.00
_cell.angle_beta   90.00
_cell.angle_gamma   90.00
#
_symmetry.space_group_name_H-M   'P 1'
#
loop_
_entity.id
_entity.type
_entity.pdbx_description
1 polymer ?
#
loop_
_entity_poly.entity_id
_entity_poly.type
_entity_poly.pdbx_seq_one_letter_code
_entity_poly.pdbx_strand_id
1 'polypeptide(L)'
;MSRKWQVNKAWENEHLVGPLAPVRWVLRAFSSIPLAVVLLVFISIYCALASVPIGLIALLPTYLIYALTVLVAAVVPAALGVLLVRRLVPSEARAARFAVTVLSAIGLMVAGAGAWARWVWPALHYDPATGSGLLLFADFVETYKSVTLRRLPSMEMTETQFYAWWPMRLALILFVINMVVATVRRIEFNFKNIGVLSVHSGIVLIAVGSVFYQRFKQEGDTLLRAAPTPDMIGPPQRSFYDREDTVLYVAQHRDVLGRFQYQQRAIKVPRYNNYGLNAGLPDGELFSERRNPARPDAEREQSPQEIAATTDGGRTLDIRVPDARLGQDQQQFVDPDIKFRVVGYSPYAEAHSDWVHAEPLAVGPVNPMRTAELYAVIPGTNLPADRPVFEFPFFLGDPSQRVRTSEFVAVEFTREMSDQRWQDLASELPLGTQHGLVIEIPEQGFRTVVPVVEGQRLDLGSTGWTVTVKDLAEEPPFPIITKGYEGATSSLAIVRIQSPAGEDGVVPDPVERWVYHRFPEINQDLSEQPDPQTGRPMRGAPDPRIRIAYIDSTRLQVYLDERADESVRAIVRQPDGRVRVEDRVADGWLRDLVPNTEGATIDLKLGDRWAHAERVLRPLPTPTADRDISMMGTHTFAMLAVEVSVGPDSPGGPWSTIVWLPFTKYLDVEPDKVRAVDLPDGRTVRIAFGRLQRPLPGFSVSLVDFEMIAYDHRGAPRDYQSVVRVAPTVDPNDPAGDFKPYEHLIKLNAPLRAPFHWDPEALWVSNFVRRLGAGLNPNQFKLSQAGWDRQGWIQSQALVDQGVLPEPRVNFTILGVGNNPGIHVVAFGSILMGVGIPWAFYVKPWLVRREKRRLQEMVKSGQIVPPSKRTRQPQSPEVPA
;
A
#
# COMPACT_ATOMS: atom_id res chain seq x y z
N MET A 1 -17.52 50.35 21.38
CA MET A 1 -18.24 49.88 20.17
C MET A 1 -18.18 50.97 19.11
N SER A 2 -18.11 50.63 17.82
CA SER A 2 -18.10 51.65 16.74
C SER A 2 -19.45 52.37 16.67
N ARG A 3 -19.44 53.65 16.28
CA ARG A 3 -20.65 54.44 16.08
C ARG A 3 -21.55 53.80 15.01
N LYS A 4 -20.96 53.29 13.93
CA LYS A 4 -21.65 52.52 12.88
C LYS A 4 -22.47 51.36 13.43
N TRP A 5 -21.92 50.58 14.37
CA TRP A 5 -22.66 49.46 14.95
C TRP A 5 -23.86 49.94 15.78
N GLN A 6 -23.72 51.00 16.57
CA GLN A 6 -24.84 51.56 17.35
C GLN A 6 -25.97 52.05 16.44
N VAL A 7 -25.64 52.73 15.34
CA VAL A 7 -26.61 53.19 14.33
C VAL A 7 -27.31 51.99 13.68
N ASN A 8 -26.55 50.99 13.22
CA ASN A 8 -27.11 49.78 12.63
C ASN A 8 -28.03 49.02 13.61
N LYS A 9 -27.66 48.94 14.89
CA LYS A 9 -28.46 48.30 15.93
C LYS A 9 -29.76 49.06 16.22
N ALA A 10 -29.72 50.39 16.23
CA ALA A 10 -30.91 51.23 16.39
C ALA A 10 -31.87 51.05 15.20
N TRP A 11 -31.34 51.12 13.98
CA TRP A 11 -32.12 50.91 12.76
C TRP A 11 -32.81 49.54 12.75
N GLU A 12 -32.11 48.46 13.11
CA GLU A 12 -32.72 47.12 13.23
C GLU A 12 -33.84 47.05 14.27
N ASN A 13 -33.67 47.72 15.40
CA ASN A 13 -34.67 47.72 16.47
C ASN A 13 -35.97 48.38 16.00
N GLU A 14 -35.85 49.40 15.16
CA GLU A 14 -36.96 50.15 14.60
C GLU A 14 -37.62 49.42 13.42
N HIS A 15 -36.83 48.85 12.50
CA HIS A 15 -37.34 48.36 11.20
C HIS A 15 -37.53 46.84 11.11
N LEU A 16 -36.83 46.03 11.92
CA LEU A 16 -36.90 44.57 11.86
C LEU A 16 -37.69 44.01 13.06
N VAL A 17 -38.98 44.37 13.11
CA VAL A 17 -39.94 43.98 14.14
C VAL A 17 -41.01 43.02 13.58
N GLY A 18 -41.84 42.45 14.47
CA GLY A 18 -42.93 41.53 14.06
C GLY A 18 -42.41 40.30 13.30
N PRO A 19 -42.98 39.95 12.13
CA PRO A 19 -42.54 38.80 11.32
C PRO A 19 -41.07 38.84 10.88
N LEU A 20 -40.44 40.01 10.84
CA LEU A 20 -39.02 40.18 10.47
C LEU A 20 -38.06 40.01 11.65
N ALA A 21 -38.56 39.79 12.87
CA ALA A 21 -37.72 39.58 14.04
C ALA A 21 -36.68 38.45 13.88
N PRO A 22 -36.97 37.30 13.23
CA PRO A 22 -35.95 36.27 12.99
C PRO A 22 -34.77 36.77 12.17
N VAL A 23 -35.01 37.62 11.15
CA VAL A 23 -33.94 38.22 10.32
C VAL A 23 -33.02 39.07 11.18
N ARG A 24 -33.58 39.86 12.11
CA ARG A 24 -32.81 40.64 13.08
C ARG A 24 -31.92 39.75 13.94
N TRP A 25 -32.43 38.61 14.41
CA TRP A 25 -31.66 37.67 15.24
C TRP A 25 -30.51 37.06 14.47
N VAL A 26 -30.76 36.61 13.23
CA VAL A 26 -29.73 36.09 12.31
C VAL A 26 -28.64 37.14 12.06
N LEU A 27 -29.02 38.37 11.69
CA LEU A 27 -28.05 39.46 11.45
C LEU A 27 -27.22 39.82 12.69
N ARG A 28 -27.82 39.72 13.89
CA ARG A 28 -27.09 39.93 15.16
C ARG A 28 -26.14 38.79 15.46
N ALA A 29 -26.58 37.54 15.29
CA ALA A 29 -25.75 36.36 15.47
C ALA A 29 -24.53 36.40 14.54
N PHE A 30 -24.74 36.60 13.23
CA PHE A 30 -23.67 36.68 12.23
C PHE A 30 -22.81 37.95 12.30
N SER A 31 -23.21 38.97 13.05
CA SER A 31 -22.32 40.10 13.35
C SER A 31 -21.63 39.96 14.71
N SER A 32 -21.92 38.91 15.49
CA SER A 32 -21.43 38.77 16.86
C SER A 32 -20.03 38.17 16.94
N ILE A 33 -19.23 38.65 17.90
CA ILE A 33 -17.91 38.09 18.22
C ILE A 33 -18.03 36.68 18.84
N PRO A 34 -18.98 36.40 19.76
CA PRO A 34 -19.15 35.06 20.31
C PRO A 34 -19.37 33.99 19.24
N LEU A 35 -20.23 34.23 18.24
CA LEU A 35 -20.42 33.26 17.16
C LEU A 35 -19.12 33.04 16.37
N ALA A 36 -18.37 34.10 16.08
CA ALA A 36 -17.08 33.98 15.40
C ALA A 36 -16.08 33.11 16.19
N VAL A 37 -16.02 33.32 17.52
CA VAL A 37 -15.16 32.52 18.43
C VAL A 37 -15.63 31.07 18.47
N VAL A 38 -16.94 30.81 18.59
CA VAL A 38 -17.49 29.44 18.59
C VAL A 38 -17.16 28.72 17.28
N LEU A 39 -17.35 29.37 16.12
CA LEU A 39 -17.01 28.79 14.82
C LEU A 39 -15.50 28.52 14.70
N LEU A 40 -14.66 29.44 15.16
CA LEU A 40 -13.20 29.27 15.12
C LEU A 40 -12.74 28.14 16.05
N VAL A 41 -13.32 28.03 17.25
CA VAL A 41 -13.05 26.92 18.18
C VAL A 41 -13.48 25.59 17.56
N PHE A 42 -14.66 25.54 16.94
CA PHE A 42 -15.12 24.35 16.22
C PHE A 42 -14.15 23.94 15.11
N ILE A 43 -13.75 24.89 14.25
CA ILE A 43 -12.76 24.64 13.18
C ILE A 43 -11.45 24.11 13.76
N SER A 44 -10.98 24.70 14.86
CA SER A 44 -9.73 24.30 15.53
C SER A 44 -9.82 22.88 16.09
N ILE A 45 -10.92 22.55 16.78
CA ILE A 45 -11.18 21.19 17.30
C ILE A 45 -11.26 20.19 16.15
N TYR A 46 -11.98 20.53 15.08
CA TYR A 46 -12.10 19.65 13.92
C TYR A 46 -10.74 19.36 13.29
N CYS A 47 -9.87 20.36 13.15
CA CYS A 47 -8.51 20.15 12.67
C CYS A 47 -7.67 19.27 13.61
N ALA A 48 -7.84 19.43 14.92
CA ALA A 48 -7.19 18.55 15.89
C ALA A 48 -7.68 17.09 15.75
N LEU A 49 -8.98 16.85 15.55
CA LEU A 49 -9.54 15.50 15.37
C LEU A 49 -8.99 14.77 14.13
N ALA A 50 -8.56 15.50 13.09
CA ALA A 50 -7.96 14.92 11.90
C ALA A 50 -6.53 14.39 12.14
N SER A 51 -5.82 14.99 13.12
CA SER A 51 -4.38 14.86 13.32
C SER A 51 -4.01 14.13 14.61
N VAL A 52 -4.79 14.31 15.66
CA VAL A 52 -4.56 13.72 16.98
C VAL A 52 -5.29 12.38 17.08
N PRO A 53 -4.60 11.29 17.45
CA PRO A 53 -5.25 10.01 17.72
C PRO A 53 -6.36 10.13 18.76
N ILE A 54 -7.49 9.46 18.53
CA ILE A 54 -8.63 9.53 19.44
C ILE A 54 -8.33 8.89 20.80
N GLY A 55 -7.41 7.91 20.84
CA GLY A 55 -6.91 7.37 22.11
C GLY A 55 -6.23 8.45 22.96
N LEU A 56 -5.46 9.36 22.35
CA LEU A 56 -4.85 10.49 23.08
C LEU A 56 -5.89 11.52 23.55
N ILE A 57 -7.00 11.66 22.84
CA ILE A 57 -8.11 12.52 23.29
C ILE A 57 -8.84 11.88 24.47
N ALA A 58 -9.05 10.56 24.42
CA ALA A 58 -9.63 9.78 25.52
C ALA A 58 -8.75 9.78 26.78
N LEU A 59 -7.44 10.08 26.66
CA LEU A 59 -6.54 10.31 27.79
C LEU A 59 -6.80 11.63 28.53
N LEU A 60 -7.47 12.61 27.91
CA LEU A 60 -7.64 13.93 28.49
C LEU A 60 -8.31 13.90 29.89
N PRO A 61 -9.40 13.15 30.15
CA PRO A 61 -9.97 13.01 31.48
C PRO A 61 -8.99 12.44 32.50
N THR A 62 -8.18 11.44 32.13
CA THR A 62 -7.14 10.86 33.00
C THR A 62 -6.11 11.92 33.39
N TYR A 63 -5.58 12.67 32.42
CA TYR A 63 -4.65 13.77 32.68
C TYR A 63 -5.28 14.93 33.46
N LEU A 64 -6.57 15.22 33.26
CA LEU A 64 -7.30 16.21 34.05
C LEU A 64 -7.43 15.76 35.51
N ILE A 65 -7.64 14.47 35.78
CA ILE A 65 -7.64 13.92 37.14
C ILE A 65 -6.24 14.03 37.75
N TYR A 66 -5.18 13.69 37.00
CA TYR A 66 -3.80 13.87 37.47
C TYR A 66 -3.52 15.33 37.82
N ALA A 67 -3.87 16.26 36.93
CA ALA A 67 -3.69 17.70 37.14
C ALA A 67 -4.55 18.22 38.31
N LEU A 68 -5.79 17.75 38.45
CA LEU A 68 -6.67 18.16 39.53
C LEU A 68 -6.19 17.63 40.87
N THR A 69 -5.73 16.39 40.95
CA THR A 69 -5.25 15.80 42.21
C THR A 69 -3.96 16.48 42.69
N VAL A 70 -3.02 16.79 41.78
CA VAL A 70 -1.82 17.56 42.16
C VAL A 70 -2.18 19.01 42.54
N LEU A 71 -3.12 19.64 41.83
CA LEU A 71 -3.59 20.99 42.14
C LEU A 71 -4.26 21.04 43.52
N VAL A 72 -5.13 20.07 43.84
CA VAL A 72 -5.77 19.96 45.15
C VAL A 72 -4.74 19.72 46.25
N ALA A 73 -3.78 18.81 46.03
CA ALA A 73 -2.70 18.53 46.97
C ALA A 73 -1.80 19.75 47.22
N ALA A 74 -1.64 20.63 46.24
CA ALA A 74 -0.84 21.85 46.36
C ALA A 74 -1.64 23.02 46.98
N VAL A 75 -2.89 23.23 46.55
CA VAL A 75 -3.70 24.40 46.92
C VAL A 75 -4.35 24.25 48.30
N VAL A 76 -4.83 23.06 48.67
CA VAL A 76 -5.52 22.87 49.96
C VAL A 76 -4.61 23.13 51.16
N PRO A 77 -3.39 22.55 51.26
CA PRO A 77 -2.47 22.87 52.34
C PRO A 77 -2.07 24.35 52.36
N ALA A 78 -1.81 24.94 51.19
CA ALA A 78 -1.47 26.36 51.08
C ALA A 78 -2.62 27.26 51.55
N ALA A 79 -3.87 26.98 51.17
CA ALA A 79 -5.04 27.74 51.60
C ALA A 79 -5.28 27.62 53.12
N LEU A 80 -5.15 26.42 53.69
CA LEU A 80 -5.24 26.20 55.13
C LEU A 80 -4.11 26.93 55.88
N GLY A 81 -2.88 26.89 55.37
CA GLY A 81 -1.76 27.64 55.92
C GLY A 81 -1.96 29.15 55.87
N VAL A 82 -2.47 29.69 54.76
CA VAL A 82 -2.82 31.11 54.63
C VAL A 82 -3.89 31.49 55.64
N LEU A 83 -4.94 30.67 55.81
CA LEU A 83 -6.00 30.91 56.80
C LEU A 83 -5.44 30.87 58.23
N LEU A 84 -4.55 29.93 58.53
CA LEU A 84 -3.89 29.80 59.83
C LEU A 84 -2.98 31.01 60.13
N VAL A 85 -2.08 31.38 59.21
CA VAL A 85 -1.22 32.57 59.33
C VAL A 85 -2.06 33.83 59.49
N ARG A 86 -3.17 33.95 58.76
CA ARG A 86 -4.09 35.08 58.91
C ARG A 86 -4.76 35.13 60.28
N ARG A 87 -4.97 33.99 60.94
CA ARG A 87 -5.51 33.96 62.32
C ARG A 87 -4.43 34.20 63.37
N LEU A 88 -3.21 33.70 63.16
CA LEU A 88 -2.12 33.75 64.13
C LEU A 88 -1.31 35.05 64.11
N VAL A 89 -1.17 35.71 62.95
CA VAL A 89 -0.39 36.94 62.82
C VAL A 89 -1.29 38.17 62.96
N PRO A 90 -1.03 39.08 63.92
CA PRO A 90 -1.83 40.28 64.15
C PRO A 90 -1.98 41.14 62.88
N SER A 91 -3.14 41.79 62.73
CA SER A 91 -3.45 42.64 61.58
C SER A 91 -2.60 43.92 61.51
N GLU A 92 -1.98 44.31 62.61
CA GLU A 92 -1.14 45.51 62.72
C GLU A 92 0.20 45.36 61.97
N ALA A 93 0.76 44.14 61.90
CA ALA A 93 2.02 43.85 61.23
C ALA A 93 1.82 43.52 59.74
N ARG A 94 1.23 44.43 58.96
CA ARG A 94 0.80 44.16 57.56
C ARG A 94 1.90 43.59 56.67
N ALA A 95 3.12 44.13 56.74
CA ALA A 95 4.25 43.69 55.91
C ALA A 95 4.73 42.28 56.31
N ALA A 96 4.91 42.02 57.62
CA ALA A 96 5.30 40.71 58.12
C ALA A 96 4.21 39.66 57.83
N ARG A 97 2.93 40.01 58.06
CA ARG A 97 1.79 39.15 57.73
C ARG A 97 1.75 38.80 56.25
N PHE A 98 1.99 39.76 55.36
CA PHE A 98 2.09 39.50 53.93
C PHE A 98 3.24 38.54 53.60
N ALA A 99 4.46 38.84 54.06
CA ALA A 99 5.63 38.02 53.80
C ALA A 99 5.45 36.57 54.31
N VAL A 100 5.01 36.40 55.56
CA VAL A 100 4.77 35.07 56.16
C VAL A 100 3.65 34.34 55.42
N THR A 101 2.59 35.02 55.00
CA THR A 101 1.49 34.42 54.22
C THR A 101 2.00 33.90 52.88
N VAL A 102 2.78 34.71 52.15
CA VAL A 102 3.33 34.33 50.83
C VAL A 102 4.31 33.17 50.96
N LEU A 103 5.27 33.25 51.89
CA LEU A 103 6.26 32.19 52.10
C LEU A 103 5.61 30.89 52.56
N SER A 104 4.63 30.96 53.48
CA SER A 104 3.89 29.77 53.93
C SER A 104 3.06 29.16 52.80
N ALA A 105 2.42 29.97 51.96
CA ALA A 105 1.66 29.49 50.81
C ALA A 105 2.56 28.74 49.81
N ILE A 106 3.72 29.32 49.45
CA ILE A 106 4.68 28.69 48.54
C ILE A 106 5.24 27.41 49.16
N GLY A 107 5.70 27.47 50.42
CA GLY A 107 6.28 26.32 51.11
C GLY A 107 5.31 25.14 51.22
N LEU A 108 4.05 25.41 51.60
CA LEU A 108 3.02 24.37 51.69
C LEU A 108 2.56 23.87 50.33
N MET A 109 2.58 24.71 49.29
CA MET A 109 2.28 24.29 47.91
C MET A 109 3.33 23.29 47.40
N VAL A 110 4.62 23.59 47.60
CA VAL A 110 5.73 22.71 47.22
C VAL A 110 5.71 21.42 48.06
N ALA A 111 5.50 21.52 49.37
CA ALA A 111 5.40 20.36 50.25
C ALA A 111 4.21 19.46 49.88
N GLY A 112 3.05 20.05 49.58
CA GLY A 112 1.85 19.34 49.12
C GLY A 112 2.04 18.63 47.79
N ALA A 113 2.67 19.29 46.81
CA ALA A 113 3.02 18.67 45.54
C ALA A 113 4.06 17.54 45.70
N GLY A 114 5.08 17.74 46.55
CA GLY A 114 6.09 16.72 46.86
C GLY A 114 5.50 15.50 47.56
N ALA A 115 4.56 15.72 48.49
CA ALA A 115 3.79 14.67 49.14
C ALA A 115 2.98 13.85 48.13
N TRP A 116 2.25 14.54 47.25
CA TRP A 116 1.48 13.89 46.18
C TRP A 116 2.38 13.05 45.26
N ALA A 117 3.52 13.59 44.83
CA ALA A 117 4.45 12.88 43.94
C ALA A 117 5.05 11.63 44.59
N ARG A 118 5.28 11.64 45.91
CA ARG A 118 5.85 10.49 46.62
C ARG A 118 4.83 9.40 46.96
N TRP A 119 3.59 9.77 47.28
CA TRP A 119 2.61 8.83 47.84
C TRP A 119 1.39 8.57 46.95
N VAL A 120 0.93 9.57 46.21
CA VAL A 120 -0.27 9.44 45.37
C VAL A 120 0.10 9.03 43.95
N TRP A 121 1.14 9.63 43.37
CA TRP A 121 1.54 9.38 41.99
C TRP A 121 1.84 7.91 41.68
N PRO A 122 2.60 7.14 42.49
CA PRO A 122 2.86 5.73 42.18
C PRO A 122 1.61 4.85 42.15
N ALA A 123 0.57 5.20 42.91
CA ALA A 123 -0.70 4.47 42.91
C ALA A 123 -1.65 4.94 41.79
N LEU A 124 -1.50 6.19 41.35
CA LEU A 124 -2.37 6.80 40.34
C LEU A 124 -1.83 6.62 38.92
N HIS A 125 -0.51 6.60 38.73
CA HIS A 125 0.15 6.47 37.45
C HIS A 125 -0.13 5.10 36.84
N TYR A 126 -0.70 5.09 35.63
CA TYR A 126 -0.94 3.87 34.89
C TYR A 126 0.36 3.26 34.36
N ASP A 127 0.60 1.99 34.69
CA ASP A 127 1.70 1.19 34.18
C ASP A 127 1.16 0.16 33.17
N PRO A 128 1.49 0.28 31.87
CA PRO A 128 1.00 -0.63 30.84
C PRO A 128 1.52 -2.06 30.98
N ALA A 129 2.64 -2.28 31.66
CA ALA A 129 3.19 -3.62 31.85
C ALA A 129 2.41 -4.42 32.90
N THR A 130 1.93 -3.75 33.95
CA THR A 130 1.18 -4.39 35.04
C THR A 130 -0.33 -4.20 34.94
N GLY A 131 -0.79 -3.28 34.08
CA GLY A 131 -2.20 -2.86 34.01
C GLY A 131 -2.66 -2.13 35.28
N SER A 132 -1.74 -1.74 36.17
CA SER A 132 -2.06 -1.09 37.44
C SER A 132 -2.10 0.44 37.30
N GLY A 133 -2.79 1.12 38.22
CA GLY A 133 -2.97 2.58 38.21
C GLY A 133 -4.29 3.03 37.57
N LEU A 134 -4.46 4.34 37.36
CA LEU A 134 -5.69 4.92 36.82
C LEU A 134 -5.53 5.26 35.34
N LEU A 135 -6.17 4.49 34.47
CA LEU A 135 -6.37 4.84 33.07
C LEU A 135 -7.85 4.70 32.70
N LEU A 136 -8.53 5.84 32.57
CA LEU A 136 -9.91 5.82 32.08
C LEU A 136 -9.93 5.33 30.63
N PHE A 137 -10.81 4.38 30.35
CA PHE A 137 -10.96 3.76 29.02
C PHE A 137 -9.69 3.06 28.51
N ALA A 138 -8.95 2.36 29.38
CA ALA A 138 -7.68 1.72 29.05
C ALA A 138 -7.69 0.94 27.72
N ASP A 139 -8.65 0.03 27.53
CA ASP A 139 -8.77 -0.75 26.29
C ASP A 139 -8.93 0.15 25.05
N PHE A 140 -9.81 1.16 25.13
CA PHE A 140 -10.03 2.09 24.03
C PHE A 140 -8.78 2.92 23.71
N VAL A 141 -8.08 3.40 24.76
CA VAL A 141 -6.83 4.15 24.59
C VAL A 141 -5.79 3.27 23.91
N GLU A 142 -5.58 2.05 24.38
CA GLU A 142 -4.58 1.14 23.82
C GLU A 142 -4.92 0.73 22.38
N THR A 143 -6.18 0.37 22.09
CA THR A 143 -6.64 0.05 20.74
C THR A 143 -6.41 1.23 19.79
N TYR A 144 -6.75 2.46 20.19
CA TYR A 144 -6.77 3.64 19.31
C TYR A 144 -5.67 4.68 19.55
N LYS A 145 -4.56 4.33 20.23
CA LYS A 145 -3.47 5.29 20.54
C LYS A 145 -2.80 5.90 19.30
N SER A 146 -2.86 5.20 18.17
CA SER A 146 -2.29 5.63 16.88
C SER A 146 -3.35 5.93 15.79
N VAL A 147 -4.64 5.85 16.14
CA VAL A 147 -5.76 5.97 15.19
C VAL A 147 -6.42 7.34 15.31
N THR A 148 -6.38 8.14 14.26
CA THR A 148 -7.10 9.43 14.19
C THR A 148 -8.57 9.22 13.86
N LEU A 149 -9.42 10.22 14.14
CA LEU A 149 -10.88 10.09 13.97
C LEU A 149 -11.26 9.68 12.54
N ARG A 150 -10.58 10.25 11.54
CA ARG A 150 -10.78 9.95 10.12
C ARG A 150 -10.43 8.52 9.69
N ARG A 151 -9.68 7.78 10.51
CA ARG A 151 -9.26 6.39 10.26
C ARG A 151 -10.20 5.36 10.91
N LEU A 152 -11.20 5.81 11.66
CA LEU A 152 -12.20 4.91 12.23
C LEU A 152 -13.01 4.21 11.12
N PRO A 153 -13.48 2.96 11.36
CA PRO A 153 -14.24 2.18 10.38
C PRO A 153 -15.48 2.88 9.78
N SER A 154 -16.10 3.80 10.53
CA SER A 154 -17.27 4.54 10.06
C SER A 154 -16.93 5.79 9.22
N MET A 155 -15.67 6.22 9.18
CA MET A 155 -15.25 7.42 8.46
C MET A 155 -14.34 7.11 7.28
N GLU A 156 -13.22 6.40 7.53
CA GLU A 156 -12.24 5.96 6.52
C GLU A 156 -11.87 6.96 5.42
N MET A 157 -11.59 8.20 5.82
CA MET A 157 -11.28 9.29 4.90
C MET A 157 -9.79 9.56 4.81
N THR A 158 -9.31 9.94 3.62
CA THR A 158 -8.00 10.63 3.52
C THR A 158 -8.04 11.91 4.34
N GLU A 159 -6.86 12.44 4.68
CA GLU A 159 -6.78 13.73 5.34
C GLU A 159 -7.46 14.84 4.51
N THR A 160 -7.22 14.84 3.20
CA THR A 160 -7.87 15.75 2.25
C THR A 160 -9.40 15.59 2.27
N GLN A 161 -9.90 14.36 2.21
CA GLN A 161 -11.34 14.08 2.24
C GLN A 161 -11.98 14.52 3.55
N PHE A 162 -11.32 14.31 4.68
CA PHE A 162 -11.81 14.74 6.00
C PHE A 162 -11.90 16.26 6.10
N TYR A 163 -10.91 17.00 5.60
CA TYR A 163 -10.97 18.47 5.54
C TYR A 163 -11.95 19.01 4.49
N ALA A 164 -12.18 18.23 3.43
CA ALA A 164 -13.17 18.51 2.40
C ALA A 164 -14.59 18.05 2.78
N TRP A 165 -14.77 17.45 3.94
CA TRP A 165 -16.07 16.96 4.36
C TRP A 165 -17.02 18.13 4.68
N TRP A 166 -18.32 17.90 4.52
CA TRP A 166 -19.32 18.95 4.59
C TRP A 166 -19.35 19.70 5.94
N PRO A 167 -19.06 19.12 7.13
CA PRO A 167 -19.09 19.87 8.39
C PRO A 167 -18.04 20.98 8.44
N MET A 168 -16.81 20.68 8.00
CA MET A 168 -15.75 21.67 7.90
C MET A 168 -16.09 22.75 6.87
N ARG A 169 -16.57 22.35 5.68
CA ARG A 169 -17.00 23.30 4.63
C ARG A 169 -18.10 24.23 5.13
N LEU A 170 -19.10 23.69 5.82
CA LEU A 170 -20.19 24.47 6.39
C LEU A 170 -19.66 25.46 7.44
N ALA A 171 -18.81 25.00 8.37
CA ALA A 171 -18.22 25.88 9.38
C ALA A 171 -17.40 27.01 8.76
N LEU A 172 -16.61 26.73 7.73
CA LEU A 172 -15.85 27.74 6.99
C LEU A 172 -16.77 28.74 6.28
N ILE A 173 -17.84 28.27 5.61
CA ILE A 173 -18.82 29.15 4.96
C ILE A 173 -19.52 30.03 5.98
N LEU A 174 -19.99 29.47 7.09
CA LEU A 174 -20.64 30.22 8.17
C LEU A 174 -19.69 31.24 8.80
N PHE A 175 -18.42 30.89 8.95
CA PHE A 175 -17.38 31.79 9.45
C PHE A 175 -17.12 32.94 8.46
N VAL A 176 -17.05 32.65 7.16
CA VAL A 176 -16.93 33.68 6.11
C VAL A 176 -18.14 34.61 6.12
N ILE A 177 -19.36 34.08 6.18
CA ILE A 177 -20.59 34.88 6.26
C ILE A 177 -20.56 35.76 7.51
N ASN A 178 -20.17 35.20 8.67
CA ASN A 178 -20.02 35.96 9.91
C ASN A 178 -19.00 37.11 9.74
N MET A 179 -17.82 36.81 9.19
CA MET A 179 -16.77 37.80 8.97
C MET A 179 -17.21 38.91 8.00
N VAL A 180 -17.88 38.57 6.90
CA VAL A 180 -18.41 39.55 5.93
C VAL A 180 -19.47 40.44 6.60
N VAL A 181 -20.45 39.84 7.27
CA VAL A 181 -21.53 40.57 7.95
C VAL A 181 -20.96 41.46 9.06
N ALA A 182 -20.04 40.95 9.88
CA ALA A 182 -19.36 41.74 10.91
C ALA A 182 -18.56 42.91 10.30
N THR A 183 -17.85 42.70 9.20
CA THR A 183 -17.07 43.74 8.49
C THR A 183 -17.99 44.84 7.99
N VAL A 184 -18.99 44.49 7.19
CA VAL A 184 -19.94 45.44 6.59
C VAL A 184 -20.68 46.22 7.67
N ARG A 185 -21.07 45.58 8.77
CA ARG A 185 -21.92 46.20 9.80
C ARG A 185 -21.17 46.94 10.89
N ARG A 186 -19.94 46.56 11.22
CA ARG A 186 -19.21 47.12 12.37
C ARG A 186 -18.05 48.03 11.96
N ILE A 187 -17.47 47.85 10.78
CA ILE A 187 -16.27 48.57 10.34
C ILE A 187 -16.68 49.66 9.34
N GLU A 188 -16.18 50.87 9.55
CA GLU A 188 -16.36 51.98 8.61
C GLU A 188 -15.35 51.84 7.47
N PHE A 189 -15.81 51.97 6.22
CA PHE A 189 -14.99 51.93 5.02
C PHE A 189 -14.24 53.26 4.84
N ASN A 190 -13.29 53.52 5.74
CA ASN A 190 -12.41 54.67 5.69
C ASN A 190 -10.95 54.24 5.67
N PHE A 191 -10.07 55.12 5.20
CA PHE A 191 -8.64 54.85 5.06
C PHE A 191 -7.97 54.40 6.37
N LYS A 192 -8.41 54.93 7.53
CA LYS A 192 -7.86 54.54 8.85
C LYS A 192 -8.12 53.07 9.17
N ASN A 193 -9.19 52.50 8.63
CA ASN A 193 -9.59 51.12 8.86
C ASN A 193 -9.13 50.16 7.75
N ILE A 194 -8.40 50.62 6.72
CA ILE A 194 -7.96 49.76 5.61
C ILE A 194 -7.20 48.53 6.11
N GLY A 195 -6.38 48.64 7.17
CA GLY A 195 -5.68 47.48 7.75
C GLY A 195 -6.62 46.38 8.25
N VAL A 196 -7.67 46.73 9.01
CA VAL A 196 -8.63 45.73 9.50
C VAL A 196 -9.47 45.17 8.35
N LEU A 197 -9.83 46.01 7.38
CA LEU A 197 -10.52 45.58 6.16
C LEU A 197 -9.66 44.59 5.37
N SER A 198 -8.37 44.86 5.20
CA SER A 198 -7.41 43.96 4.54
C SER A 198 -7.27 42.63 5.27
N VAL A 199 -7.20 42.62 6.61
CA VAL A 199 -7.17 41.37 7.38
C VAL A 199 -8.45 40.57 7.19
N HIS A 200 -9.63 41.19 7.31
CA HIS A 200 -10.90 40.50 7.15
C HIS A 200 -11.08 39.96 5.72
N SER A 201 -10.77 40.77 4.70
CA SER A 201 -10.78 40.33 3.30
C SER A 201 -9.80 39.19 3.06
N GLY A 202 -8.61 39.26 3.66
CA GLY A 202 -7.61 38.20 3.55
C GLY A 202 -8.08 36.87 4.14
N ILE A 203 -8.68 36.89 5.33
CA ILE A 203 -9.30 35.70 5.96
C ILE A 203 -10.39 35.11 5.06
N VAL A 204 -11.27 35.95 4.51
CA VAL A 204 -12.35 35.51 3.61
C VAL A 204 -11.79 34.86 2.35
N LEU A 205 -10.77 35.47 1.72
CA LEU A 205 -10.13 34.92 0.52
C LEU A 205 -9.42 33.60 0.79
N ILE A 206 -8.74 33.45 1.93
CA ILE A 206 -8.13 32.18 2.33
C ILE A 206 -9.20 31.08 2.48
N ALA A 207 -10.30 31.37 3.17
CA ALA A 207 -11.37 30.40 3.38
C ALA A 207 -12.06 30.00 2.07
N VAL A 208 -12.43 30.97 1.22
CA VAL A 208 -13.05 30.71 -0.09
C VAL A 208 -12.08 29.99 -1.03
N GLY A 209 -10.83 30.43 -1.08
CA GLY A 209 -9.76 29.80 -1.86
C GLY A 209 -9.52 28.35 -1.43
N SER A 210 -9.61 28.05 -0.13
CA SER A 210 -9.48 26.70 0.41
C SER A 210 -10.65 25.80 0.00
N VAL A 211 -11.89 26.31 0.04
CA VAL A 211 -13.07 25.57 -0.44
C VAL A 211 -12.99 25.30 -1.94
N PHE A 212 -12.55 26.28 -2.73
CA PHE A 212 -12.33 26.13 -4.17
C PHE A 212 -11.24 25.09 -4.46
N TYR A 213 -10.10 25.20 -3.78
CA TYR A 213 -8.98 24.26 -3.87
C TYR A 213 -9.42 22.83 -3.59
N GLN A 214 -10.06 22.57 -2.44
CA GLN A 214 -10.50 21.23 -2.05
C GLN A 214 -11.53 20.62 -3.01
N ARG A 215 -12.32 21.44 -3.73
CA ARG A 215 -13.35 20.94 -4.65
C ARG A 215 -12.77 20.48 -5.98
N PHE A 216 -11.78 21.20 -6.48
CA PHE A 216 -11.26 21.01 -7.83
C PHE A 216 -9.86 20.39 -7.87
N LYS A 217 -9.24 20.21 -6.71
CA LYS A 217 -7.95 19.53 -6.59
C LYS A 217 -8.03 18.12 -7.17
N GLN A 218 -7.10 17.82 -8.05
CA GLN A 218 -6.85 16.54 -8.67
C GLN A 218 -5.34 16.29 -8.63
N GLU A 219 -4.97 15.10 -8.19
CA GLU A 219 -3.59 14.63 -8.11
C GLU A 219 -3.53 13.20 -8.61
N GLY A 220 -2.38 12.80 -9.14
CA GLY A 220 -2.19 11.48 -9.70
C GLY A 220 -0.83 11.35 -10.35
N ASP A 221 -0.68 10.28 -11.13
CA ASP A 221 0.54 9.99 -11.89
C ASP A 221 0.15 9.62 -13.32
N THR A 222 0.95 10.01 -14.32
CA THR A 222 0.83 9.47 -15.69
C THR A 222 2.11 8.74 -16.06
N LEU A 223 1.97 7.61 -16.76
CA LEU A 223 3.08 6.76 -17.16
C LEU A 223 3.31 6.95 -18.66
N LEU A 224 4.46 7.52 -19.03
CA LEU A 224 4.84 7.71 -20.42
C LEU A 224 5.81 6.59 -20.82
N ARG A 225 5.43 5.80 -21.83
CA ARG A 225 6.31 4.76 -22.38
C ARG A 225 7.29 5.36 -23.37
N ALA A 226 8.52 4.86 -23.36
CA ALA A 226 9.47 5.13 -24.43
C ALA A 226 9.03 4.43 -25.72
N ALA A 227 9.46 4.97 -26.86
CA ALA A 227 9.28 4.29 -28.13
C ALA A 227 10.25 3.10 -28.28
N PRO A 228 9.97 2.14 -29.17
CA PRO A 228 10.86 1.00 -29.41
C PRO A 228 12.24 1.42 -29.94
N THR A 229 12.33 2.54 -30.63
CA THR A 229 13.56 3.10 -31.21
C THR A 229 13.78 4.55 -30.72
N PRO A 230 15.05 5.00 -30.58
CA PRO A 230 15.37 6.33 -30.04
C PRO A 230 14.79 7.50 -30.85
N ASP A 231 14.70 7.37 -32.17
CA ASP A 231 14.20 8.44 -33.05
C ASP A 231 12.67 8.58 -33.05
N MET A 232 11.96 7.72 -32.33
CA MET A 232 10.50 7.71 -32.28
C MET A 232 9.98 8.31 -30.99
N ILE A 233 8.87 9.04 -31.09
CA ILE A 233 8.16 9.58 -29.94
C ILE A 233 7.28 8.48 -29.33
N GLY A 234 7.29 8.37 -28.00
CA GLY A 234 6.46 7.43 -27.26
C GLY A 234 4.96 7.64 -27.49
N PRO A 235 4.13 6.61 -27.26
CA PRO A 235 2.70 6.69 -27.49
C PRO A 235 2.04 7.80 -26.63
N PRO A 236 1.14 8.62 -27.19
CA PRO A 236 0.53 9.74 -26.48
C PRO A 236 -0.37 9.25 -25.35
N GLN A 237 -0.14 9.79 -24.16
CA GLN A 237 -0.97 9.57 -22.99
C GLN A 237 -1.99 10.70 -22.87
N ARG A 238 -3.27 10.32 -22.88
CA ARG A 238 -4.43 11.23 -22.76
C ARG A 238 -5.04 11.22 -21.37
N SER A 239 -4.50 10.43 -20.46
CA SER A 239 -5.04 10.25 -19.11
C SER A 239 -3.94 10.17 -18.06
N PHE A 240 -4.35 10.31 -16.80
CA PHE A 240 -3.51 10.08 -15.63
C PHE A 240 -4.28 9.25 -14.61
N TYR A 241 -3.55 8.47 -13.82
CA TYR A 241 -4.08 7.63 -12.75
C TYR A 241 -4.28 8.48 -11.50
N ASP A 242 -5.54 8.67 -11.07
CA ASP A 242 -5.91 9.44 -9.88
C ASP A 242 -5.28 8.84 -8.62
N ARG A 243 -4.82 9.71 -7.72
CA ARG A 243 -4.15 9.30 -6.49
C ARG A 243 -5.11 8.69 -5.46
N GLU A 244 -6.33 9.19 -5.38
CA GLU A 244 -7.29 8.83 -4.33
C GLU A 244 -8.39 7.89 -4.82
N ASP A 245 -8.93 8.11 -6.01
CA ASP A 245 -10.10 7.38 -6.50
C ASP A 245 -9.70 6.01 -7.07
N THR A 246 -10.42 4.99 -6.62
CA THR A 246 -10.21 3.59 -7.01
C THR A 246 -11.23 3.13 -8.06
N VAL A 247 -10.85 2.12 -8.83
CA VAL A 247 -11.66 1.57 -9.90
C VAL A 247 -11.51 0.05 -9.94
N LEU A 248 -12.59 -0.64 -10.31
CA LEU A 248 -12.52 -2.00 -10.82
C LEU A 248 -12.43 -1.94 -12.35
N TYR A 249 -11.29 -2.33 -12.89
CA TYR A 249 -11.13 -2.56 -14.32
C TYR A 249 -11.74 -3.90 -14.68
N VAL A 250 -12.61 -3.91 -15.69
CA VAL A 250 -13.25 -5.13 -16.19
C VAL A 250 -13.14 -5.19 -17.71
N ALA A 251 -12.82 -6.35 -18.26
CA ALA A 251 -12.76 -6.56 -19.70
C ALA A 251 -13.29 -7.95 -20.05
N GLN A 252 -14.09 -8.03 -21.11
CA GLN A 252 -14.59 -9.30 -21.66
C GLN A 252 -14.25 -9.40 -23.14
N HIS A 253 -14.46 -8.31 -23.88
CA HIS A 253 -14.22 -8.24 -25.31
C HIS A 253 -12.75 -7.91 -25.66
N ARG A 254 -12.32 -8.44 -26.81
CA ARG A 254 -11.04 -8.11 -27.44
C ARG A 254 -11.26 -7.22 -28.66
N ASP A 255 -10.35 -6.30 -28.91
CA ASP A 255 -10.33 -5.49 -30.12
C ASP A 255 -9.85 -6.30 -31.35
N VAL A 256 -9.82 -5.66 -32.52
CA VAL A 256 -9.37 -6.27 -33.79
C VAL A 256 -7.91 -6.75 -33.73
N LEU A 257 -7.10 -6.22 -32.81
CA LEU A 257 -5.72 -6.63 -32.56
C LEU A 257 -5.59 -7.69 -31.46
N GLY A 258 -6.71 -8.22 -30.97
CA GLY A 258 -6.75 -9.25 -29.93
C GLY A 258 -6.47 -8.73 -28.51
N ARG A 259 -6.44 -7.41 -28.29
CA ARG A 259 -6.19 -6.78 -26.99
C ARG A 259 -7.49 -6.59 -26.23
N PHE A 260 -7.48 -6.84 -24.92
CA PHE A 260 -8.65 -6.61 -24.08
C PHE A 260 -8.95 -5.12 -23.92
N GLN A 261 -10.22 -4.75 -24.08
CA GLN A 261 -10.69 -3.39 -23.83
C GLN A 261 -11.24 -3.28 -22.41
N TYR A 262 -10.55 -2.52 -21.56
CA TYR A 262 -10.94 -2.36 -20.16
C TYR A 262 -11.95 -1.23 -19.98
N GLN A 263 -13.05 -1.58 -19.34
CA GLN A 263 -14.03 -0.65 -18.80
C GLN A 263 -13.67 -0.28 -17.35
N GLN A 264 -13.83 0.98 -17.00
CA GLN A 264 -13.55 1.50 -15.66
C GLN A 264 -14.84 1.64 -14.84
N ARG A 265 -14.99 0.85 -13.77
CA ARG A 265 -16.10 0.96 -12.82
C ARG A 265 -15.62 1.59 -11.52
N ALA A 266 -15.88 2.89 -11.35
CA ALA A 266 -15.43 3.63 -10.16
C ALA A 266 -16.06 3.04 -8.89
N ILE A 267 -15.23 2.76 -7.89
CA ILE A 267 -15.64 2.18 -6.60
C ILE A 267 -15.08 3.02 -5.46
N LYS A 268 -15.80 3.06 -4.34
CA LYS A 268 -15.34 3.70 -3.10
C LYS A 268 -15.15 2.62 -2.05
N VAL A 269 -13.90 2.21 -1.87
CA VAL A 269 -13.54 1.17 -0.91
C VAL A 269 -13.07 1.79 0.42
N PRO A 270 -13.10 1.02 1.52
CA PRO A 270 -12.42 1.40 2.76
C PRO A 270 -10.92 1.67 2.52
N ARG A 271 -10.22 2.28 3.48
CA ARG A 271 -8.83 2.74 3.36
C ARG A 271 -7.87 2.23 4.42
N TYR A 272 -8.31 2.02 5.66
CA TYR A 272 -7.38 1.83 6.79
C TYR A 272 -7.54 0.51 7.53
N ASN A 273 -8.57 -0.25 7.18
CA ASN A 273 -9.16 -1.27 8.02
C ASN A 273 -9.47 -2.51 7.18
N ASN A 274 -9.30 -3.68 7.77
CA ASN A 274 -9.63 -4.96 7.13
C ASN A 274 -11.14 -5.22 7.16
N TYR A 275 -11.64 -5.87 6.11
CA TYR A 275 -13.02 -6.31 5.97
C TYR A 275 -13.05 -7.65 5.24
N GLY A 276 -13.82 -8.62 5.75
CA GLY A 276 -14.07 -9.90 5.12
C GLY A 276 -12.80 -10.58 4.60
N LEU A 277 -11.78 -10.74 5.46
CA LEU A 277 -10.49 -11.33 5.04
C LEU A 277 -10.64 -12.78 4.56
N ASN A 278 -11.69 -13.45 5.02
CA ASN A 278 -12.06 -14.81 4.63
C ASN A 278 -13.13 -14.85 3.54
N ALA A 279 -13.45 -13.73 2.89
CA ALA A 279 -14.42 -13.72 1.81
C ALA A 279 -14.00 -14.66 0.67
N GLY A 280 -14.88 -15.59 0.31
CA GLY A 280 -14.64 -16.60 -0.72
C GLY A 280 -13.85 -17.81 -0.26
N LEU A 281 -13.50 -17.89 1.03
CA LEU A 281 -12.78 -19.03 1.60
C LEU A 281 -13.76 -19.92 2.37
N PRO A 282 -13.73 -21.25 2.18
CA PRO A 282 -14.47 -22.18 3.01
C PRO A 282 -13.97 -22.14 4.47
N ASP A 283 -14.90 -22.10 5.42
CA ASP A 283 -14.59 -21.99 6.85
C ASP A 283 -13.76 -23.21 7.33
N GLY A 284 -12.54 -22.98 7.83
CA GLY A 284 -11.70 -24.01 8.45
C GLY A 284 -11.05 -25.00 7.49
N GLU A 285 -11.11 -24.74 6.18
CA GLU A 285 -10.55 -25.63 5.15
C GLU A 285 -9.25 -25.13 4.52
N LEU A 286 -8.72 -24.00 4.99
CA LEU A 286 -7.44 -23.48 4.53
C LEU A 286 -6.28 -24.31 5.08
N PHE A 287 -5.36 -24.67 4.19
CA PHE A 287 -4.14 -25.39 4.56
C PHE A 287 -3.32 -24.61 5.61
N SER A 288 -3.17 -23.28 5.42
CA SER A 288 -2.38 -22.46 6.35
C SER A 288 -2.99 -22.32 7.76
N GLU A 289 -4.31 -22.32 7.89
CA GLU A 289 -4.99 -22.26 9.19
C GLU A 289 -4.82 -23.57 9.97
N ARG A 290 -4.84 -24.71 9.28
CA ARG A 290 -4.56 -26.03 9.87
C ARG A 290 -3.12 -26.19 10.34
N ARG A 291 -2.17 -25.55 9.64
CA ARG A 291 -0.74 -25.59 10.01
C ARG A 291 -0.46 -24.92 11.35
N ASN A 292 -1.29 -23.98 11.79
CA ASN A 292 -0.95 -23.10 12.91
C ASN A 292 -2.00 -22.94 14.04
N PRO A 293 -2.67 -24.00 14.53
CA PRO A 293 -3.51 -23.89 15.72
C PRO A 293 -2.67 -23.69 16.99
N ALA A 294 -1.36 -23.94 16.94
CA ALA A 294 -0.50 -24.07 18.11
C ALA A 294 0.86 -23.37 18.01
N ARG A 295 1.07 -22.34 17.19
CA ARG A 295 1.77 -21.18 17.78
C ARG A 295 0.68 -20.45 18.55
N PRO A 296 0.45 -20.73 19.84
CA PRO A 296 -0.22 -19.72 20.62
C PRO A 296 0.61 -18.45 20.44
N ASP A 297 -0.08 -17.32 20.39
CA ASP A 297 0.49 -15.99 20.56
C ASP A 297 1.22 -15.82 21.92
N ALA A 298 1.82 -16.89 22.46
CA ALA A 298 2.48 -17.00 23.75
C ALA A 298 3.96 -16.59 23.71
N GLU A 299 4.57 -16.40 22.53
CA GLU A 299 5.93 -15.82 22.45
C GLU A 299 6.01 -14.45 21.78
N ARG A 300 4.99 -14.05 21.02
CA ARG A 300 4.76 -12.63 20.76
C ARG A 300 3.49 -12.29 21.51
N GLU A 301 3.63 -11.61 22.65
CA GLU A 301 2.56 -10.78 23.21
C GLU A 301 2.12 -9.81 22.09
N GLN A 302 1.28 -10.30 21.19
CA GLN A 302 0.78 -9.49 20.10
C GLN A 302 -0.08 -8.44 20.77
N SER A 303 0.36 -7.18 20.66
CA SER A 303 -0.43 -6.09 21.23
C SER A 303 -1.85 -6.15 20.64
N PRO A 304 -2.89 -5.68 21.35
CA PRO A 304 -4.25 -5.61 20.79
C PRO A 304 -4.32 -4.91 19.42
N GLN A 305 -3.34 -4.06 19.11
CA GLN A 305 -3.20 -3.40 17.80
C GLN A 305 -2.72 -4.33 16.69
N GLU A 306 -1.87 -5.31 17.00
CA GLU A 306 -1.43 -6.31 16.04
C GLU A 306 -2.58 -7.24 15.68
N ILE A 307 -3.34 -7.71 16.68
CA ILE A 307 -4.56 -8.51 16.47
C ILE A 307 -5.59 -7.71 15.65
N ALA A 308 -5.85 -6.44 16.00
CA ALA A 308 -6.78 -5.60 15.24
C ALA A 308 -6.29 -5.30 13.81
N ALA A 309 -4.98 -5.32 13.58
CA ALA A 309 -4.36 -5.08 12.28
C ALA A 309 -4.30 -6.33 11.39
N THR A 310 -4.32 -7.53 11.98
CA THR A 310 -4.28 -8.82 11.27
C THR A 310 -5.66 -9.47 11.12
N THR A 311 -6.65 -9.04 11.91
CA THR A 311 -8.04 -9.49 11.81
C THR A 311 -8.95 -8.42 11.19
N ASP A 312 -10.12 -8.81 10.72
CA ASP A 312 -11.20 -7.89 10.35
C ASP A 312 -12.17 -7.62 11.51
N GLY A 313 -11.99 -8.23 12.68
CA GLY A 313 -12.92 -8.10 13.80
C GLY A 313 -14.38 -8.42 13.43
N GLY A 314 -14.61 -9.33 12.47
CA GLY A 314 -15.93 -9.69 11.98
C GLY A 314 -16.61 -8.65 11.09
N ARG A 315 -15.86 -7.63 10.63
CA ARG A 315 -16.39 -6.60 9.72
C ARG A 315 -16.61 -7.19 8.33
N THR A 316 -17.82 -7.05 7.81
CA THR A 316 -18.19 -7.45 6.45
C THR A 316 -18.22 -6.25 5.51
N LEU A 317 -18.10 -6.51 4.21
CA LEU A 317 -18.21 -5.49 3.17
C LEU A 317 -19.26 -5.92 2.16
N ASP A 318 -20.06 -4.96 1.70
CA ASP A 318 -21.05 -5.18 0.66
C ASP A 318 -21.20 -3.92 -0.19
N ILE A 319 -20.25 -3.74 -1.13
CA ILE A 319 -20.28 -2.59 -2.04
C ILE A 319 -20.64 -3.08 -3.43
N ARG A 320 -21.85 -2.75 -3.88
CA ARG A 320 -22.25 -2.97 -5.27
C ARG A 320 -21.35 -2.15 -6.20
N VAL A 321 -20.71 -2.82 -7.15
CA VAL A 321 -19.96 -2.14 -8.21
C VAL A 321 -20.98 -1.57 -9.21
N PRO A 322 -20.95 -0.25 -9.48
CA PRO A 322 -21.89 0.32 -10.43
C PRO A 322 -21.64 -0.23 -11.84
N ASP A 323 -22.72 -0.38 -12.61
CA ASP A 323 -22.61 -0.62 -14.05
C ASP A 323 -21.93 0.57 -14.75
N ALA A 324 -21.49 0.39 -16.00
CA ALA A 324 -20.92 1.48 -16.78
C ALA A 324 -21.90 2.67 -16.76
N ARG A 325 -21.45 3.86 -16.35
CA ARG A 325 -22.28 5.05 -16.56
C ARG A 325 -22.33 5.31 -18.07
N LEU A 326 -23.51 5.16 -18.65
CA LEU A 326 -23.81 5.58 -20.01
C LEU A 326 -23.66 7.11 -20.10
N GLY A 327 -22.45 7.59 -20.38
CA GLY A 327 -22.12 9.02 -20.42
C GLY A 327 -20.76 9.27 -21.06
N GLN A 328 -20.80 9.79 -22.29
CA GLN A 328 -19.70 10.19 -23.18
C GLN A 328 -18.61 9.11 -23.40
N ASP A 329 -18.74 8.42 -24.54
CA ASP A 329 -17.74 7.60 -25.24
C ASP A 329 -17.35 6.23 -24.66
N GLN A 330 -17.86 5.81 -23.50
CA GLN A 330 -17.61 4.44 -23.01
C GLN A 330 -18.63 3.45 -23.57
N GLN A 331 -18.24 2.70 -24.61
CA GLN A 331 -18.94 1.50 -25.03
C GLN A 331 -18.98 0.49 -23.87
N GLN A 332 -20.13 -0.17 -23.71
CA GLN A 332 -20.27 -1.24 -22.72
C GLN A 332 -19.51 -2.47 -23.23
N PHE A 333 -18.35 -2.75 -22.63
CA PHE A 333 -17.48 -3.89 -23.00
C PHE A 333 -17.74 -5.14 -22.19
N VAL A 334 -18.70 -5.12 -21.27
CA VAL A 334 -19.07 -6.26 -20.42
C VAL A 334 -20.58 -6.43 -20.45
N ASP A 335 -21.03 -7.66 -20.69
CA ASP A 335 -22.44 -8.00 -20.78
C ASP A 335 -23.19 -7.62 -19.49
N PRO A 336 -24.44 -7.13 -19.58
CA PRO A 336 -25.16 -6.58 -18.44
C PRO A 336 -25.57 -7.63 -17.40
N ASP A 337 -25.57 -8.92 -17.74
CA ASP A 337 -25.89 -10.03 -16.86
C ASP A 337 -24.74 -10.39 -15.90
N ILE A 338 -23.52 -9.98 -16.21
CA ILE A 338 -22.34 -10.14 -15.35
C ILE A 338 -22.32 -8.99 -14.32
N LYS A 339 -22.49 -9.34 -13.05
CA LYS A 339 -22.49 -8.42 -11.92
C LYS A 339 -21.23 -8.58 -11.06
N PHE A 340 -20.86 -7.49 -10.41
CA PHE A 340 -19.69 -7.42 -9.54
C PHE A 340 -20.07 -6.78 -8.20
N ARG A 341 -19.55 -7.35 -7.10
CA ARG A 341 -19.77 -6.86 -5.74
C ARG A 341 -18.49 -6.98 -4.94
N VAL A 342 -18.11 -5.93 -4.23
CA VAL A 342 -16.94 -5.99 -3.34
C VAL A 342 -17.39 -6.55 -2.00
N VAL A 343 -16.76 -7.64 -1.59
CA VAL A 343 -17.13 -8.42 -0.40
C VAL A 343 -16.03 -8.49 0.67
N GLY A 344 -14.81 -8.08 0.32
CA GLY A 344 -13.67 -8.07 1.21
C GLY A 344 -12.63 -7.02 0.79
N TYR A 345 -11.84 -6.56 1.75
CA TYR A 345 -10.81 -5.55 1.53
C TYR A 345 -9.73 -5.64 2.62
N SER A 346 -8.47 -5.57 2.21
CA SER A 346 -7.34 -5.33 3.11
C SER A 346 -6.55 -4.11 2.61
N PRO A 347 -6.25 -3.11 3.44
CA PRO A 347 -5.54 -1.91 3.02
C PRO A 347 -4.03 -2.12 2.84
N TYR A 348 -3.49 -3.15 3.48
CA TYR A 348 -2.06 -3.44 3.53
C TYR A 348 -1.87 -4.94 3.80
N ALA A 349 -1.74 -5.71 2.72
CA ALA A 349 -1.54 -7.14 2.75
C ALA A 349 -0.58 -7.59 1.67
N GLU A 350 0.09 -8.71 1.94
CA GLU A 350 0.79 -9.47 0.92
C GLU A 350 -0.17 -10.48 0.29
N ALA A 351 -0.02 -10.66 -1.03
CA ALA A 351 -0.79 -11.65 -1.75
C ALA A 351 -0.22 -13.04 -1.46
N HIS A 352 -0.91 -13.79 -0.60
CA HIS A 352 -0.49 -15.13 -0.22
C HIS A 352 -1.28 -16.15 -1.03
N SER A 353 -0.56 -17.08 -1.67
CA SER A 353 -1.18 -18.25 -2.28
C SER A 353 -1.39 -19.30 -1.22
N ASP A 354 -2.63 -19.74 -1.07
CA ASP A 354 -3.03 -20.81 -0.17
C ASP A 354 -3.79 -21.88 -0.93
N TRP A 355 -4.13 -22.96 -0.25
CA TRP A 355 -4.83 -24.09 -0.83
C TRP A 355 -6.07 -24.39 0.00
N VAL A 356 -7.18 -24.65 -0.69
CA VAL A 356 -8.43 -25.09 -0.10
C VAL A 356 -8.80 -26.46 -0.64
N HIS A 357 -9.44 -27.25 0.22
CA HIS A 357 -10.10 -28.46 -0.22
C HIS A 357 -11.29 -28.07 -1.10
N ALA A 358 -11.40 -28.64 -2.29
CA ALA A 358 -12.47 -28.34 -3.22
C ALA A 358 -12.96 -29.62 -3.88
N GLU A 359 -14.23 -29.65 -4.30
CA GLU A 359 -14.74 -30.74 -5.12
C GLU A 359 -14.14 -30.64 -6.53
N PRO A 360 -13.70 -31.76 -7.13
CA PRO A 360 -13.18 -31.74 -8.49
C PRO A 360 -14.26 -31.23 -9.46
N LEU A 361 -13.91 -30.25 -10.29
CA LEU A 361 -14.78 -29.84 -11.39
C LEU A 361 -15.04 -31.02 -12.33
N ALA A 362 -16.27 -31.12 -12.87
CA ALA A 362 -16.63 -32.17 -13.83
C ALA A 362 -15.74 -32.17 -15.08
N VAL A 363 -15.15 -31.01 -15.41
CA VAL A 363 -14.24 -30.81 -16.54
C VAL A 363 -13.02 -30.04 -16.04
N GLY A 364 -11.88 -30.71 -15.89
CA GLY A 364 -10.62 -30.10 -15.48
C GLY A 364 -9.61 -31.14 -14.98
N PRO A 365 -8.31 -30.81 -14.92
CA PRO A 365 -7.33 -31.66 -14.29
C PRO A 365 -7.61 -31.77 -12.78
N VAL A 366 -7.62 -32.99 -12.26
CA VAL A 366 -7.66 -33.20 -10.81
C VAL A 366 -6.29 -32.83 -10.23
N ASN A 367 -6.29 -32.02 -9.17
CA ASN A 367 -5.07 -31.60 -8.48
C ASN A 367 -5.01 -32.25 -7.08
N PRO A 368 -4.66 -33.55 -6.97
CA PRO A 368 -4.60 -34.23 -5.69
C PRO A 368 -3.44 -33.68 -4.87
N MET A 369 -3.72 -33.38 -3.60
CA MET A 369 -2.73 -32.89 -2.65
C MET A 369 -2.55 -33.89 -1.51
N ARG A 370 -1.29 -34.07 -1.11
CA ARG A 370 -0.88 -34.83 0.07
C ARG A 370 -0.02 -33.98 0.96
N THR A 371 -0.15 -34.12 2.27
CA THR A 371 0.75 -33.44 3.20
C THR A 371 1.72 -34.45 3.81
N ALA A 372 2.96 -34.04 4.04
CA ALA A 372 3.89 -34.74 4.90
C ALA A 372 4.37 -33.82 6.02
N GLU A 373 4.27 -34.32 7.24
CA GLU A 373 4.53 -33.63 8.49
C GLU A 373 5.87 -34.11 9.07
N LEU A 374 6.84 -33.22 9.24
CA LEU A 374 8.13 -33.56 9.83
C LEU A 374 8.09 -33.32 11.34
N TYR A 375 8.32 -34.35 12.13
CA TYR A 375 8.47 -34.28 13.58
C TYR A 375 9.95 -34.41 13.92
N ALA A 376 10.42 -33.60 14.86
CA ALA A 376 11.79 -33.70 15.34
C ALA A 376 11.83 -33.61 16.86
N VAL A 377 12.43 -34.62 17.47
CA VAL A 377 12.76 -34.63 18.90
C VAL A 377 14.27 -34.50 18.98
N ILE A 378 14.77 -33.32 19.38
CA ILE A 378 16.20 -33.07 19.53
C ILE A 378 16.47 -32.78 21.01
N PRO A 379 17.20 -33.65 21.73
CA PRO A 379 17.54 -33.43 23.13
C PRO A 379 18.17 -32.04 23.36
N GLY A 380 17.68 -31.33 24.37
CA GLY A 380 18.16 -29.97 24.69
C GLY A 380 17.54 -28.83 23.88
N THR A 381 16.64 -29.12 22.93
CA THR A 381 15.85 -28.08 22.24
C THR A 381 14.44 -27.99 22.85
N ASN A 382 13.81 -26.82 22.74
CA ASN A 382 12.40 -26.62 23.10
C ASN A 382 11.45 -27.00 21.95
N LEU A 383 11.90 -27.85 21.03
CA LEU A 383 11.03 -28.31 19.96
C LEU A 383 9.96 -29.24 20.55
N PRO A 384 8.70 -29.03 20.18
CA PRO A 384 7.61 -29.84 20.67
C PRO A 384 7.66 -31.25 20.06
N ALA A 385 7.48 -32.28 20.88
CA ALA A 385 7.49 -33.67 20.41
C ALA A 385 6.16 -34.11 19.79
N ASP A 386 5.07 -33.38 20.06
CA ASP A 386 3.68 -33.75 19.77
C ASP A 386 3.07 -33.00 18.57
N ARG A 387 3.84 -32.12 17.90
CA ARG A 387 3.40 -31.37 16.72
C ARG A 387 4.52 -31.28 15.68
N PRO A 388 4.17 -31.16 14.39
CA PRO A 388 5.18 -31.10 13.34
C PRO A 388 5.96 -29.79 13.39
N VAL A 389 7.26 -29.88 13.11
CA VAL A 389 8.16 -28.74 12.91
C VAL A 389 7.93 -28.13 11.52
N PHE A 390 7.71 -28.97 10.51
CA PHE A 390 7.38 -28.57 9.15
C PHE A 390 6.24 -29.39 8.60
N GLU A 391 5.46 -28.77 7.72
CA GLU A 391 4.42 -29.45 6.96
C GLU A 391 4.60 -29.09 5.48
N PHE A 392 4.63 -30.12 4.65
CA PHE A 392 4.94 -30.03 3.23
C PHE A 392 3.70 -30.43 2.43
N PRO A 393 3.00 -29.50 1.77
CA PRO A 393 1.98 -29.86 0.80
C PRO A 393 2.65 -30.30 -0.51
N PHE A 394 2.23 -31.44 -1.05
CA PHE A 394 2.70 -32.01 -2.30
C PHE A 394 1.53 -32.15 -3.27
N PHE A 395 1.71 -31.67 -4.50
CA PHE A 395 0.73 -31.77 -5.56
C PHE A 395 1.21 -32.79 -6.56
N LEU A 396 0.65 -34.00 -6.48
CA LEU A 396 1.21 -35.17 -7.17
C LEU A 396 1.13 -35.05 -8.70
N GLY A 397 0.23 -34.19 -9.20
CA GLY A 397 0.08 -33.89 -10.63
C GLY A 397 0.96 -32.74 -11.15
N ASP A 398 1.64 -31.99 -10.28
CA ASP A 398 2.51 -30.87 -10.64
C ASP A 398 3.97 -31.19 -10.26
N PRO A 399 4.83 -31.53 -11.23
CA PRO A 399 6.24 -31.85 -10.99
C PRO A 399 7.01 -30.78 -10.20
N SER A 400 6.68 -29.49 -10.37
CA SER A 400 7.35 -28.42 -9.63
C SER A 400 6.96 -28.40 -8.14
N GLN A 401 5.77 -28.91 -7.82
CA GLN A 401 5.22 -28.88 -6.48
C GLN A 401 5.20 -30.24 -5.78
N ARG A 402 5.54 -31.32 -6.48
CA ARG A 402 5.71 -32.66 -5.90
C ARG A 402 7.04 -32.83 -5.15
N VAL A 403 7.88 -31.78 -5.12
CA VAL A 403 9.18 -31.80 -4.43
C VAL A 403 9.34 -30.62 -3.47
N ARG A 404 9.94 -30.88 -2.32
CA ARG A 404 10.33 -29.86 -1.33
C ARG A 404 11.78 -30.07 -0.97
N THR A 405 12.59 -29.04 -1.11
CA THR A 405 14.03 -29.10 -0.86
C THR A 405 14.45 -28.01 0.10
N SER A 406 15.32 -28.37 1.02
CA SER A 406 16.07 -27.48 1.90
C SER A 406 17.56 -27.81 1.77
N GLU A 407 18.39 -27.13 2.53
CA GLU A 407 19.83 -27.41 2.61
C GLU A 407 20.11 -28.86 3.08
N PHE A 408 19.32 -29.38 4.02
CA PHE A 408 19.62 -30.67 4.68
C PHE A 408 18.73 -31.83 4.21
N VAL A 409 17.49 -31.54 3.84
CA VAL A 409 16.50 -32.55 3.45
C VAL A 409 15.80 -32.18 2.16
N ALA A 410 15.61 -33.19 1.33
CA ALA A 410 14.78 -33.15 0.14
C ALA A 410 13.73 -34.26 0.22
N VAL A 411 12.48 -33.90 -0.03
CA VAL A 411 11.35 -34.84 -0.04
C VAL A 411 10.67 -34.73 -1.40
N GLU A 412 10.57 -35.85 -2.11
CA GLU A 412 9.78 -35.99 -3.34
C GLU A 412 8.59 -36.91 -3.05
N PHE A 413 7.40 -36.52 -3.48
CA PHE A 413 6.19 -37.31 -3.35
C PHE A 413 5.54 -37.50 -4.72
N THR A 414 5.54 -38.74 -5.23
CA THR A 414 4.91 -39.11 -6.51
C THR A 414 3.65 -39.93 -6.32
N ARG A 415 2.90 -40.10 -7.41
CA ARG A 415 1.85 -41.10 -7.56
C ARG A 415 2.26 -42.05 -8.68
N GLU A 416 2.24 -43.35 -8.40
CA GLU A 416 2.54 -44.40 -9.38
C GLU A 416 3.91 -44.23 -10.06
N MET A 417 4.96 -43.98 -9.27
CA MET A 417 6.35 -44.01 -9.75
C MET A 417 6.62 -45.33 -10.46
N SER A 418 7.25 -45.27 -11.64
CA SER A 418 7.60 -46.49 -12.37
C SER A 418 8.52 -47.38 -11.53
N ASP A 419 8.29 -48.69 -11.57
CA ASP A 419 9.11 -49.64 -10.80
C ASP A 419 10.58 -49.57 -11.19
N GLN A 420 10.89 -49.24 -12.44
CA GLN A 420 12.24 -48.98 -12.90
C GLN A 420 12.89 -47.82 -12.15
N ARG A 421 12.20 -46.67 -12.03
CA ARG A 421 12.71 -45.52 -11.31
C ARG A 421 12.81 -45.82 -9.81
N TRP A 422 11.84 -46.51 -9.24
CA TRP A 422 11.89 -46.95 -7.84
C TRP A 422 13.12 -47.82 -7.58
N GLN A 423 13.40 -48.78 -8.47
CA GLN A 423 14.58 -49.65 -8.40
C GLN A 423 15.90 -48.86 -8.52
N ASP A 424 15.94 -47.83 -9.36
CA ASP A 424 17.11 -46.95 -9.47
C ASP A 424 17.36 -46.19 -8.17
N LEU A 425 16.32 -45.53 -7.65
CA LEU A 425 16.39 -44.78 -6.40
C LEU A 425 16.65 -45.67 -5.19
N ALA A 426 16.29 -46.95 -5.24
CA ALA A 426 16.56 -47.96 -4.21
C ALA A 426 17.98 -48.55 -4.28
N SER A 427 18.77 -48.23 -5.32
CA SER A 427 20.10 -48.83 -5.50
C SER A 427 21.11 -48.28 -4.49
N GLU A 428 21.77 -49.14 -3.73
CA GLU A 428 22.81 -48.74 -2.76
C GLU A 428 24.01 -48.11 -3.47
N LEU A 429 24.58 -47.06 -2.87
CA LEU A 429 25.87 -46.51 -3.27
C LEU A 429 26.94 -46.87 -2.24
N PRO A 430 28.22 -46.99 -2.64
CA PRO A 430 29.30 -47.19 -1.69
C PRO A 430 29.33 -46.08 -0.64
N LEU A 431 29.68 -46.43 0.61
CA LEU A 431 29.72 -45.48 1.72
C LEU A 431 30.59 -44.25 1.39
N GLY A 432 30.05 -43.06 1.66
CA GLY A 432 30.70 -41.79 1.38
C GLY A 432 30.53 -41.28 -0.06
N THR A 433 29.72 -41.97 -0.87
CA THR A 433 29.42 -41.53 -2.24
C THR A 433 28.25 -40.54 -2.24
N GLN A 434 28.48 -39.35 -2.80
CA GLN A 434 27.46 -38.32 -2.96
C GLN A 434 26.69 -38.42 -4.28
N HIS A 435 27.29 -38.99 -5.32
CA HIS A 435 26.70 -39.04 -6.66
C HIS A 435 26.85 -40.43 -7.26
N GLY A 436 25.79 -40.95 -7.87
CA GLY A 436 25.80 -42.24 -8.55
C GLY A 436 25.08 -42.22 -9.88
N LEU A 437 25.52 -43.06 -10.82
CA LEU A 437 24.77 -43.34 -12.04
C LEU A 437 24.31 -44.80 -12.03
N VAL A 438 23.03 -45.00 -12.36
CA VAL A 438 22.51 -46.31 -12.76
C VAL A 438 22.53 -46.35 -14.28
N ILE A 439 23.31 -47.25 -14.86
CA ILE A 439 23.47 -47.37 -16.30
C ILE A 439 22.98 -48.75 -16.74
N GLU A 440 22.07 -48.77 -17.70
CA GLU A 440 21.51 -49.98 -18.28
C GLU A 440 21.61 -49.98 -19.80
N ILE A 441 21.90 -51.14 -20.38
CA ILE A 441 21.88 -51.38 -21.83
C ILE A 441 20.91 -52.54 -22.04
N PRO A 442 19.62 -52.25 -22.24
CA PRO A 442 18.56 -53.27 -22.20
C PRO A 442 18.78 -54.43 -23.17
N GLU A 443 19.23 -54.13 -24.38
CA GLU A 443 19.49 -55.14 -25.44
C GLU A 443 20.55 -56.17 -25.04
N GLN A 444 21.44 -55.83 -24.11
CA GLN A 444 22.54 -56.68 -23.66
C GLN A 444 22.32 -57.22 -22.24
N GLY A 445 21.20 -56.88 -21.60
CA GLY A 445 20.94 -57.24 -20.20
C GLY A 445 21.98 -56.70 -19.21
N PHE A 446 22.70 -55.63 -19.58
CA PHE A 446 23.73 -55.02 -18.74
C PHE A 446 23.10 -53.97 -17.82
N ARG A 447 23.37 -54.05 -16.52
CA ARG A 447 23.01 -53.05 -15.51
C ARG A 447 24.17 -52.86 -14.55
N THR A 448 24.55 -51.62 -14.30
CA THR A 448 25.54 -51.28 -13.27
C THR A 448 25.13 -50.04 -12.50
N VAL A 449 25.54 -49.98 -11.23
CA VAL A 449 25.38 -48.82 -10.35
C VAL A 449 26.77 -48.40 -9.94
N VAL A 450 27.20 -47.21 -10.37
CA VAL A 450 28.57 -46.76 -10.20
C VAL A 450 28.61 -45.42 -9.46
N PRO A 451 29.48 -45.27 -8.44
CA PRO A 451 29.77 -43.96 -7.86
C PRO A 451 30.44 -43.09 -8.94
N VAL A 452 30.08 -41.82 -8.98
CA VAL A 452 30.61 -40.88 -9.97
C VAL A 452 31.16 -39.59 -9.36
N VAL A 453 32.19 -39.06 -10.02
CA VAL A 453 32.70 -37.69 -9.81
C VAL A 453 32.85 -36.98 -11.15
N GLU A 454 32.89 -35.66 -11.13
CA GLU A 454 33.13 -34.84 -12.33
C GLU A 454 34.45 -35.25 -13.02
N GLY A 455 34.43 -35.34 -14.35
CA GLY A 455 35.55 -35.76 -15.18
C GLY A 455 35.77 -37.27 -15.28
N GLN A 456 35.04 -38.08 -14.51
CA GLN A 456 35.22 -39.53 -14.51
C GLN A 456 34.75 -40.16 -15.83
N ARG A 457 35.61 -41.00 -16.42
CA ARG A 457 35.28 -41.84 -17.58
C ARG A 457 34.96 -43.27 -17.10
N LEU A 458 33.83 -43.80 -17.57
CA LEU A 458 33.31 -45.12 -17.27
C LEU A 458 33.28 -45.94 -18.56
N ASP A 459 34.16 -46.94 -18.67
CA ASP A 459 34.13 -47.90 -19.77
C ASP A 459 33.23 -49.08 -19.37
N LEU A 460 32.13 -49.30 -20.10
CA LEU A 460 31.09 -50.28 -19.74
C LEU A 460 31.42 -51.68 -20.26
N GLY A 461 32.68 -52.09 -20.14
CA GLY A 461 33.18 -53.43 -20.43
C GLY A 461 32.81 -53.95 -21.83
N SER A 462 32.24 -55.16 -21.87
CA SER A 462 31.88 -55.88 -23.11
C SER A 462 30.79 -55.19 -23.93
N THR A 463 30.15 -54.15 -23.41
CA THR A 463 29.07 -53.46 -24.12
C THR A 463 29.55 -52.48 -25.18
N GLY A 464 30.83 -52.07 -25.09
CA GLY A 464 31.45 -51.10 -25.99
C GLY A 464 31.03 -49.65 -25.77
N TRP A 465 30.12 -49.37 -24.82
CA TRP A 465 29.72 -48.02 -24.46
C TRP A 465 30.73 -47.35 -23.52
N THR A 466 30.90 -46.05 -23.68
CA THR A 466 31.62 -45.21 -22.70
C THR A 466 30.72 -44.09 -22.22
N VAL A 467 30.71 -43.83 -20.91
CA VAL A 467 30.04 -42.67 -20.30
C VAL A 467 31.09 -41.81 -19.59
N THR A 468 31.17 -40.52 -19.92
CA THR A 468 32.06 -39.56 -19.25
C THR A 468 31.24 -38.52 -18.52
N VAL A 469 31.44 -38.36 -17.22
CA VAL A 469 30.72 -37.37 -16.40
C VAL A 469 31.35 -36.02 -16.63
N LYS A 470 30.58 -35.09 -17.22
CA LYS A 470 31.04 -33.73 -17.56
C LYS A 470 30.82 -32.77 -16.41
N ASP A 471 29.65 -32.83 -15.78
CA ASP A 471 29.24 -31.90 -14.74
C ASP A 471 28.23 -32.59 -13.80
N LEU A 472 28.24 -32.19 -12.53
CA LEU A 472 27.33 -32.63 -11.47
C LEU A 472 26.85 -31.39 -10.72
N ALA A 473 25.64 -30.95 -11.02
CA ALA A 473 25.08 -29.72 -10.48
C ALA A 473 23.91 -30.00 -9.53
N GLU A 474 23.85 -29.26 -8.42
CA GLU A 474 22.70 -29.31 -7.49
C GLU A 474 21.41 -28.80 -8.14
N GLU A 475 21.54 -27.83 -9.04
CA GLU A 475 20.44 -27.27 -9.82
C GLU A 475 20.88 -27.12 -11.28
N PRO A 476 19.95 -27.19 -12.25
CA PRO A 476 20.30 -27.04 -13.65
C PRO A 476 20.76 -25.60 -13.92
N PRO A 477 21.72 -25.37 -14.83
CA PRO A 477 22.23 -24.02 -15.13
C PRO A 477 21.18 -23.10 -15.77
N PHE A 478 20.05 -23.65 -16.21
CA PHE A 478 18.91 -22.91 -16.74
C PHE A 478 17.60 -23.41 -16.11
N PRO A 479 16.62 -22.53 -15.87
CA PRO A 479 15.30 -22.94 -15.42
C PRO A 479 14.69 -23.98 -16.37
N ILE A 480 14.04 -25.00 -15.81
CA ILE A 480 13.29 -25.97 -16.60
C ILE A 480 12.09 -25.24 -17.21
N ILE A 481 12.04 -25.19 -18.54
CA ILE A 481 10.95 -24.58 -19.33
C ILE A 481 10.13 -25.62 -20.10
N THR A 482 10.39 -26.91 -19.86
CA THR A 482 9.66 -28.01 -20.51
C THR A 482 8.22 -28.00 -20.02
N LYS A 483 7.28 -28.14 -20.96
CA LYS A 483 5.85 -28.11 -20.65
C LYS A 483 5.47 -29.19 -19.63
N GLY A 484 4.83 -28.78 -18.54
CA GLY A 484 4.49 -29.64 -17.39
C GLY A 484 5.57 -29.69 -16.30
N TYR A 485 6.76 -29.13 -16.52
CA TYR A 485 7.89 -29.12 -15.59
C TYR A 485 8.40 -27.69 -15.33
N GLU A 486 7.67 -26.67 -15.78
CA GLU A 486 8.09 -25.29 -15.68
C GLU A 486 8.33 -24.89 -14.22
N GLY A 487 9.52 -24.37 -13.92
CA GLY A 487 9.89 -23.94 -12.57
C GLY A 487 10.18 -25.08 -11.60
N ALA A 488 10.16 -26.33 -12.04
CA ALA A 488 10.61 -27.46 -11.23
C ALA A 488 12.13 -27.41 -11.00
N THR A 489 12.60 -27.93 -9.86
CA THR A 489 14.04 -28.00 -9.52
C THR A 489 14.49 -29.45 -9.29
N SER A 490 15.64 -29.80 -9.86
CA SER A 490 16.26 -31.12 -9.77
C SER A 490 17.77 -30.97 -9.89
N SER A 491 18.51 -31.77 -9.15
CA SER A 491 19.92 -31.97 -9.45
C SER A 491 20.09 -32.64 -10.82
N LEU A 492 21.23 -32.36 -11.45
CA LEU A 492 21.52 -32.66 -12.84
C LEU A 492 22.91 -33.29 -12.95
N ALA A 493 23.01 -34.40 -13.67
CA ALA A 493 24.28 -34.90 -14.18
C ALA A 493 24.35 -34.67 -15.69
N ILE A 494 25.41 -34.03 -16.17
CA ILE A 494 25.70 -33.93 -17.60
C ILE A 494 26.72 -35.01 -17.93
N VAL A 495 26.37 -35.91 -18.84
CA VAL A 495 27.23 -37.03 -19.22
C VAL A 495 27.44 -37.07 -20.73
N ARG A 496 28.68 -37.24 -21.17
CA ARG A 496 29.02 -37.49 -22.57
C ARG A 496 28.99 -39.00 -22.81
N ILE A 497 28.14 -39.43 -23.73
CA ILE A 497 27.91 -40.83 -24.05
C ILE A 497 28.55 -41.11 -25.42
N GLN A 498 29.38 -42.14 -25.48
CA GLN A 498 29.94 -42.68 -26.71
C GLN A 498 29.34 -44.06 -26.97
N SER A 499 28.56 -44.16 -28.05
CA SER A 499 27.99 -45.43 -28.52
C SER A 499 29.07 -46.33 -29.13
N PRO A 500 28.91 -47.66 -29.07
CA PRO A 500 29.77 -48.60 -29.78
C PRO A 500 29.66 -48.41 -31.29
N ALA A 501 30.65 -48.91 -32.03
CA ALA A 501 30.58 -48.98 -33.49
C ALA A 501 29.35 -49.78 -33.93
N GLY A 502 28.58 -49.26 -34.89
CA GLY A 502 27.47 -50.00 -35.50
C GLY A 502 27.95 -51.21 -36.32
N GLU A 503 27.03 -51.98 -36.88
CA GLU A 503 27.37 -53.14 -37.75
C GLU A 503 28.26 -52.74 -38.94
N ASP A 504 28.13 -51.49 -39.41
CA ASP A 504 28.94 -50.90 -40.49
C ASP A 504 30.34 -50.44 -40.03
N GLY A 505 30.69 -50.64 -38.77
CA GLY A 505 31.96 -50.19 -38.17
C GLY A 505 32.04 -48.68 -37.88
N VAL A 506 30.99 -47.91 -38.20
CA VAL A 506 30.92 -46.47 -37.95
C VAL A 506 30.53 -46.22 -36.49
N VAL A 507 31.36 -45.47 -35.78
CA VAL A 507 31.09 -45.01 -34.41
C VAL A 507 30.24 -43.73 -34.49
N PRO A 508 29.02 -43.71 -33.93
CA PRO A 508 28.21 -42.49 -33.90
C PRO A 508 28.94 -41.37 -33.13
N ASP A 509 28.68 -40.12 -33.52
CA ASP A 509 29.18 -38.97 -32.76
C ASP A 509 28.71 -39.03 -31.30
N PRO A 510 29.57 -38.65 -30.33
CA PRO A 510 29.18 -38.62 -28.94
C PRO A 510 28.07 -37.60 -28.69
N VAL A 511 27.18 -37.94 -27.77
CA VAL A 511 26.07 -37.08 -27.36
C VAL A 511 26.26 -36.66 -25.91
N GLU A 512 25.96 -35.41 -25.59
CA GLU A 512 25.89 -34.94 -24.21
C GLU A 512 24.46 -35.10 -23.69
N ARG A 513 24.27 -36.01 -22.73
CA ARG A 513 22.98 -36.25 -22.10
C ARG A 513 22.85 -35.47 -20.80
N TRP A 514 21.74 -34.78 -20.66
CA TRP A 514 21.32 -34.14 -19.43
C TRP A 514 20.41 -35.10 -18.67
N VAL A 515 20.90 -35.62 -17.54
CA VAL A 515 20.22 -36.62 -16.71
C VAL A 515 19.71 -35.96 -15.43
N TYR A 516 18.42 -35.66 -15.40
CA TYR A 516 17.76 -35.08 -14.25
C TYR A 516 17.46 -36.16 -13.21
N HIS A 517 17.87 -35.92 -11.97
CA HIS A 517 17.64 -36.82 -10.85
C HIS A 517 16.14 -37.10 -10.60
N ARG A 518 15.32 -36.04 -10.57
CA ARG A 518 13.90 -36.09 -10.18
C ARG A 518 12.91 -36.16 -11.34
N PHE A 519 13.39 -35.87 -12.54
CA PHE A 519 12.57 -35.79 -13.74
C PHE A 519 13.24 -36.54 -14.90
N PRO A 520 13.53 -37.85 -14.77
CA PRO A 520 14.15 -38.63 -15.84
C PRO A 520 13.36 -38.59 -17.15
N GLU A 521 12.06 -38.31 -17.09
CA GLU A 521 11.16 -38.13 -18.22
C GLU A 521 11.46 -36.91 -19.12
N ILE A 522 12.24 -35.94 -18.63
CA ILE A 522 12.71 -34.79 -19.42
C ILE A 522 14.21 -34.84 -19.71
N ASN A 523 14.85 -36.00 -19.54
CA ASN A 523 16.22 -36.20 -19.98
C ASN A 523 16.33 -35.91 -21.49
N GLN A 524 17.44 -35.30 -21.91
CA GLN A 524 17.65 -34.86 -23.28
C GLN A 524 19.06 -35.17 -23.74
N ASP A 525 19.20 -35.59 -25.00
CA ASP A 525 20.48 -35.71 -25.68
C ASP A 525 20.76 -34.45 -26.49
N LEU A 526 21.96 -33.90 -26.31
CA LEU A 526 22.48 -32.76 -27.05
C LEU A 526 23.58 -33.26 -27.97
N SER A 527 23.38 -33.04 -29.28
CA SER A 527 24.44 -33.29 -30.26
C SER A 527 25.53 -32.23 -30.13
N GLU A 528 26.79 -32.65 -30.24
CA GLU A 528 27.95 -31.74 -30.28
C GLU A 528 27.93 -30.82 -31.50
N GLN A 529 27.32 -31.29 -32.60
CA GLN A 529 27.13 -30.46 -33.78
C GLN A 529 25.94 -29.52 -33.53
N PRO A 530 26.16 -28.19 -33.54
CA PRO A 530 25.06 -27.24 -33.48
C PRO A 530 24.21 -27.37 -34.74
N ASP A 531 22.92 -27.08 -34.61
CA ASP A 531 21.99 -26.99 -35.72
C ASP A 531 22.54 -25.99 -36.76
N PRO A 532 22.78 -26.41 -38.02
CA PRO A 532 23.35 -25.56 -39.05
C PRO A 532 22.55 -24.29 -39.34
N GLN A 533 21.23 -24.30 -39.08
CA GLN A 533 20.35 -23.17 -39.36
C GLN A 533 20.23 -22.21 -38.18
N THR A 534 20.18 -22.75 -36.95
CA THR A 534 19.90 -21.94 -35.76
C THR A 534 21.13 -21.67 -34.89
N GLY A 535 22.22 -22.41 -35.10
CA GLY A 535 23.43 -22.38 -34.26
C GLY A 535 23.21 -22.92 -32.84
N ARG A 536 22.02 -23.45 -32.54
CA ARG A 536 21.67 -23.98 -31.21
C ARG A 536 22.05 -25.45 -31.12
N PRO A 537 22.40 -25.98 -29.93
CA PRO A 537 22.58 -27.42 -29.74
C PRO A 537 21.33 -28.17 -30.18
N MET A 538 21.49 -29.18 -31.05
CA MET A 538 20.38 -30.02 -31.47
C MET A 538 19.93 -30.87 -30.28
N ARG A 539 18.67 -30.71 -29.88
CA ARG A 539 18.07 -31.45 -28.77
C ARG A 539 17.28 -32.64 -29.31
N GLY A 540 17.57 -33.83 -28.81
CA GLY A 540 16.90 -35.07 -29.13
C GLY A 540 16.34 -35.77 -27.89
N ALA A 541 15.42 -36.70 -28.12
CA ALA A 541 15.05 -37.66 -27.09
C ALA A 541 16.26 -38.53 -26.75
N PRO A 542 16.41 -38.98 -25.48
CA PRO A 542 17.48 -39.88 -25.08
C PRO A 542 17.51 -41.14 -25.96
N ASP A 543 18.67 -41.51 -26.50
CA ASP A 543 18.91 -42.81 -27.16
C ASP A 543 18.43 -43.95 -26.27
N PRO A 544 17.40 -44.73 -26.68
CA PRO A 544 16.79 -45.76 -25.85
C PRO A 544 17.68 -47.01 -25.67
N ARG A 545 18.77 -47.16 -26.44
CA ARG A 545 19.70 -48.29 -26.33
C ARG A 545 20.53 -48.24 -25.05
N ILE A 546 20.69 -47.05 -24.46
CA ILE A 546 21.35 -46.84 -23.18
C ILE A 546 20.44 -46.01 -22.28
N ARG A 547 20.14 -46.54 -21.09
CA ARG A 547 19.38 -45.82 -20.07
C ARG A 547 20.34 -45.39 -18.97
N ILE A 548 20.25 -44.12 -18.58
CA ILE A 548 21.06 -43.56 -17.49
C ILE A 548 20.11 -42.87 -16.53
N ALA A 549 20.15 -43.25 -15.26
CA ALA A 549 19.51 -42.54 -14.16
C ALA A 549 20.58 -41.99 -13.22
N TYR A 550 20.32 -40.79 -12.70
CA TYR A 550 21.22 -40.09 -11.78
C TYR A 550 20.67 -40.18 -10.36
N ILE A 551 21.53 -40.56 -9.42
CA ILE A 551 21.26 -40.61 -7.99
C ILE A 551 22.07 -39.49 -7.32
N ASP A 552 21.36 -38.56 -6.70
CA ASP A 552 21.93 -37.53 -5.86
C ASP A 552 21.77 -37.92 -4.38
N SER A 553 22.89 -38.03 -3.70
CA SER A 553 23.02 -38.39 -2.28
C SER A 553 23.77 -37.28 -1.52
N THR A 554 23.76 -36.03 -2.01
CA THR A 554 24.42 -34.90 -1.33
C THR A 554 23.75 -34.50 -0.02
N ARG A 555 22.46 -34.80 0.12
CA ARG A 555 21.62 -34.48 1.28
C ARG A 555 20.70 -35.65 1.63
N LEU A 556 19.95 -35.56 2.73
CA LEU A 556 18.94 -36.56 3.07
C LEU A 556 17.82 -36.52 2.03
N GLN A 557 17.66 -37.58 1.26
CA GLN A 557 16.58 -37.69 0.27
C GLN A 557 15.51 -38.64 0.79
N VAL A 558 14.26 -38.20 0.73
CA VAL A 558 13.09 -39.01 1.05
C VAL A 558 12.20 -39.05 -0.19
N TYR A 559 11.97 -40.24 -0.72
CA TYR A 559 11.05 -40.46 -1.84
C TYR A 559 9.83 -41.19 -1.31
N LEU A 560 8.66 -40.60 -1.52
CA LEU A 560 7.36 -41.17 -1.19
C LEU A 560 6.63 -41.47 -2.50
N ASP A 561 6.00 -42.62 -2.60
CA ASP A 561 5.24 -43.00 -3.79
C ASP A 561 3.90 -43.62 -3.40
N GLU A 562 2.81 -42.94 -3.77
CA GLU A 562 1.44 -43.42 -3.59
C GLU A 562 1.08 -44.38 -4.73
N ARG A 563 0.84 -45.64 -4.40
CA ARG A 563 0.41 -46.68 -5.35
C ARG A 563 -1.09 -46.57 -5.65
N ALA A 564 -1.53 -47.31 -6.68
CA ALA A 564 -2.94 -47.40 -7.07
C ALA A 564 -3.87 -47.89 -5.93
N ASP A 565 -3.35 -48.69 -5.00
CA ASP A 565 -4.09 -49.17 -3.81
C ASP A 565 -4.04 -48.19 -2.62
N GLU A 566 -3.58 -46.96 -2.86
CA GLU A 566 -3.41 -45.87 -1.89
C GLU A 566 -2.37 -46.12 -0.80
N SER A 567 -1.65 -47.25 -0.87
CA SER A 567 -0.51 -47.48 0.01
C SER A 567 0.67 -46.63 -0.45
N VAL A 568 1.38 -46.05 0.51
CA VAL A 568 2.60 -45.29 0.25
C VAL A 568 3.79 -46.16 0.55
N ARG A 569 4.71 -46.30 -0.40
CA ARG A 569 6.05 -46.86 -0.20
C ARG A 569 7.06 -45.72 -0.06
N ALA A 570 8.17 -45.96 0.64
CA ALA A 570 9.18 -44.94 0.91
C ALA A 570 10.61 -45.42 0.62
N ILE A 571 11.47 -44.51 0.17
CA ILE A 571 12.92 -44.66 0.14
C ILE A 571 13.52 -43.52 0.96
N VAL A 572 14.38 -43.86 1.92
CA VAL A 572 15.19 -42.89 2.67
C VAL A 572 16.65 -43.11 2.30
N ARG A 573 17.27 -42.11 1.68
CA ARG A 573 18.68 -42.14 1.29
C ARG A 573 19.47 -41.14 2.11
N GLN A 574 20.47 -41.64 2.81
CA GLN A 574 21.38 -40.85 3.64
C GLN A 574 22.43 -40.13 2.78
N PRO A 575 23.00 -39.01 3.25
CA PRO A 575 24.09 -38.33 2.55
C PRO A 575 25.36 -39.16 2.30
N ASP A 576 25.46 -40.34 2.93
CA ASP A 576 26.59 -41.25 2.80
C ASP A 576 26.36 -42.40 1.80
N GLY A 577 25.22 -42.41 1.10
CA GLY A 577 24.89 -43.41 0.08
C GLY A 577 24.05 -44.58 0.60
N ARG A 578 23.87 -44.74 1.91
CA ARG A 578 22.98 -45.76 2.48
C ARG A 578 21.53 -45.50 2.09
N VAL A 579 20.80 -46.57 1.82
CA VAL A 579 19.39 -46.52 1.43
C VAL A 579 18.58 -47.43 2.34
N ARG A 580 17.41 -46.96 2.76
CA ARG A 580 16.39 -47.75 3.43
C ARG A 580 15.14 -47.73 2.58
N VAL A 581 14.63 -48.90 2.22
CA VAL A 581 13.41 -49.05 1.42
C VAL A 581 12.32 -49.62 2.31
N GLU A 582 11.14 -49.01 2.28
CA GLU A 582 9.95 -49.49 2.96
C GLU A 582 8.83 -49.69 1.92
N ASP A 583 8.43 -50.94 1.72
CA ASP A 583 7.37 -51.29 0.75
C ASP A 583 5.98 -50.76 1.14
N ARG A 584 5.84 -50.34 2.41
CA ARG A 584 4.65 -49.71 2.96
C ARG A 584 5.01 -48.89 4.20
N VAL A 585 4.66 -47.60 4.21
CA VAL A 585 4.76 -46.72 5.38
C VAL A 585 3.63 -47.10 6.36
N ALA A 586 3.96 -47.87 7.39
CA ALA A 586 3.00 -48.36 8.38
C ALA A 586 2.48 -47.22 9.26
N ASP A 587 1.17 -47.21 9.53
CA ASP A 587 0.47 -46.19 10.34
C ASP A 587 0.70 -44.74 9.89
N GLY A 588 1.15 -44.54 8.64
CA GLY A 588 1.53 -43.25 8.09
C GLY A 588 2.83 -42.67 8.64
N TRP A 589 3.61 -43.42 9.43
CA TRP A 589 4.87 -42.94 10.01
C TRP A 589 6.10 -43.56 9.35
N LEU A 590 6.98 -42.70 8.85
CA LEU A 590 8.32 -43.02 8.41
C LEU A 590 9.31 -42.55 9.49
N ARG A 591 9.64 -43.48 10.40
CA ARG A 591 10.42 -43.19 11.61
C ARG A 591 11.92 -43.25 11.37
N ASP A 592 12.70 -42.58 12.22
CA ASP A 592 14.16 -42.64 12.24
C ASP A 592 14.77 -42.30 10.87
N LEU A 593 14.31 -41.20 10.26
CA LEU A 593 14.84 -40.70 8.98
C LEU A 593 16.34 -40.48 9.04
N VAL A 594 16.87 -40.09 10.20
CA VAL A 594 18.29 -40.04 10.50
C VAL A 594 18.55 -41.01 11.65
N PRO A 595 19.26 -42.13 11.42
CA PRO A 595 19.56 -43.07 12.49
C PRO A 595 20.54 -42.41 13.48
N ASN A 596 20.05 -41.99 14.64
CA ASN A 596 20.85 -41.42 15.73
C ASN A 596 20.84 -42.33 16.96
N THR A 597 21.99 -42.45 17.62
CA THR A 597 22.19 -43.25 18.83
C THR A 597 21.97 -42.44 20.12
N GLU A 598 21.89 -41.10 20.05
CA GLU A 598 21.77 -40.21 21.22
C GLU A 598 20.33 -39.78 21.54
N GLY A 599 19.33 -40.48 20.99
CA GLY A 599 17.91 -40.23 21.30
C GLY A 599 17.27 -39.04 20.56
N ALA A 600 17.96 -38.43 19.59
CA ALA A 600 17.31 -37.51 18.67
C ALA A 600 16.60 -38.27 17.55
N THR A 601 15.33 -37.98 17.29
CA THR A 601 14.58 -38.59 16.19
C THR A 601 14.11 -37.52 15.23
N ILE A 602 14.17 -37.83 13.93
CA ILE A 602 13.53 -37.07 12.87
C ILE A 602 12.60 -38.06 12.19
N ASP A 603 11.30 -37.81 12.30
CA ASP A 603 10.26 -38.68 11.77
C ASP A 603 9.44 -37.91 10.74
N LEU A 604 8.95 -38.60 9.72
CA LEU A 604 8.02 -38.02 8.76
C LEU A 604 6.69 -38.76 8.85
N LYS A 605 5.60 -38.02 9.03
CA LYS A 605 4.24 -38.56 9.09
C LYS A 605 3.47 -38.12 7.86
N LEU A 606 2.74 -39.03 7.22
CA LEU A 606 1.79 -38.70 6.18
C LEU A 606 0.57 -38.02 6.83
N GLY A 607 0.26 -36.81 6.36
CA GLY A 607 -0.89 -36.05 6.82
C GLY A 607 -2.09 -36.22 5.89
N ASP A 608 -2.79 -35.12 5.62
CA ASP A 608 -4.08 -35.11 4.95
C ASP A 608 -4.04 -35.59 3.48
N ARG A 609 -5.13 -36.25 3.07
CA ARG A 609 -5.51 -36.58 1.69
C ARG A 609 -6.48 -35.52 1.19
N TRP A 610 -6.14 -34.75 0.17
CA TRP A 610 -7.14 -34.00 -0.57
C TRP A 610 -7.26 -34.59 -1.97
N ALA A 611 -8.46 -35.05 -2.32
CA ALA A 611 -8.73 -35.58 -3.66
C ALA A 611 -8.54 -34.50 -4.72
N HIS A 612 -8.89 -33.26 -4.39
CA HIS A 612 -8.65 -32.08 -5.20
C HIS A 612 -8.39 -30.87 -4.30
N ALA A 613 -7.37 -30.10 -4.67
CA ALA A 613 -6.95 -28.90 -3.98
C ALA A 613 -6.94 -27.74 -4.98
N GLU A 614 -7.64 -26.66 -4.64
CA GLU A 614 -7.66 -25.46 -5.46
C GLU A 614 -6.73 -24.39 -4.87
N ARG A 615 -5.94 -23.76 -5.75
CA ARG A 615 -5.09 -22.65 -5.35
C ARG A 615 -5.94 -21.40 -5.21
N VAL A 616 -6.00 -20.85 -4.02
CA VAL A 616 -6.68 -19.58 -3.76
C VAL A 616 -5.66 -18.50 -3.44
N LEU A 617 -5.91 -17.29 -3.91
CA LEU A 617 -5.16 -16.12 -3.50
C LEU A 617 -5.93 -15.43 -2.38
N ARG A 618 -5.25 -15.10 -1.28
CA ARG A 618 -5.85 -14.38 -0.16
C ARG A 618 -4.93 -13.28 0.35
N PRO A 619 -5.47 -12.24 1.02
CA PRO A 619 -4.65 -11.26 1.69
C PRO A 619 -4.09 -11.86 2.98
N LEU A 620 -2.79 -11.69 3.20
CA LEU A 620 -2.17 -11.81 4.51
C LEU A 620 -1.87 -10.41 5.02
N PRO A 621 -2.68 -9.82 5.93
CA PRO A 621 -2.42 -8.46 6.40
C PRO A 621 -1.08 -8.37 7.11
N THR A 622 -0.27 -7.39 6.70
CA THR A 622 1.05 -7.16 7.30
C THR A 622 0.89 -6.59 8.72
N PRO A 623 1.63 -7.04 9.74
CA PRO A 623 1.57 -6.46 11.09
C PRO A 623 1.89 -4.96 11.10
N THR A 624 1.29 -4.17 12.00
CA THR A 624 1.45 -2.70 11.98
C THR A 624 2.91 -2.23 12.11
N ALA A 625 3.75 -2.96 12.85
CA ALA A 625 5.17 -2.63 13.02
C ALA A 625 5.98 -2.73 11.72
N ASP A 626 5.56 -3.61 10.81
CA ASP A 626 6.25 -3.88 9.55
C ASP A 626 5.71 -3.01 8.39
N ARG A 627 4.63 -2.24 8.62
CA ARG A 627 4.02 -1.38 7.60
C ARG A 627 4.81 -0.10 7.38
N ASP A 628 4.99 0.26 6.12
CA ASP A 628 5.39 1.62 5.76
C ASP A 628 4.22 2.61 5.97
N ILE A 629 4.34 3.46 7.00
CA ILE A 629 3.35 4.48 7.38
C ILE A 629 3.08 5.45 6.21
N SER A 630 4.06 5.70 5.34
CA SER A 630 3.90 6.61 4.19
C SER A 630 2.98 6.05 3.10
N MET A 631 2.84 4.72 3.05
CA MET A 631 2.00 3.99 2.09
C MET A 631 0.60 3.68 2.66
N MET A 632 0.36 3.98 3.94
CA MET A 632 -0.95 3.78 4.54
C MET A 632 -2.02 4.70 3.93
N GLY A 633 -3.08 4.09 3.38
CA GLY A 633 -4.19 4.79 2.76
C GLY A 633 -3.99 5.17 1.29
N THR A 634 -2.87 4.78 0.67
CA THR A 634 -2.62 4.96 -0.78
C THR A 634 -3.08 3.78 -1.64
N HIS A 635 -3.55 2.70 -0.99
CA HIS A 635 -3.91 1.41 -1.58
C HIS A 635 -2.76 0.62 -2.23
N THR A 636 -1.51 1.07 -2.16
CA THR A 636 -0.37 0.44 -2.86
C THR A 636 -0.24 -1.06 -2.58
N PHE A 637 -0.48 -1.45 -1.31
CA PHE A 637 -0.43 -2.84 -0.84
C PHE A 637 -1.83 -3.38 -0.53
N ALA A 638 -2.88 -2.74 -1.03
CA ALA A 638 -4.23 -3.18 -0.76
C ALA A 638 -4.62 -4.38 -1.63
N MET A 639 -5.54 -5.19 -1.11
CA MET A 639 -6.18 -6.28 -1.84
C MET A 639 -7.69 -6.15 -1.71
N LEU A 640 -8.40 -6.50 -2.78
CA LEU A 640 -9.85 -6.36 -2.90
C LEU A 640 -10.48 -7.70 -3.25
N ALA A 641 -11.43 -8.19 -2.44
CA ALA A 641 -12.22 -9.36 -2.79
C ALA A 641 -13.45 -8.92 -3.60
N VAL A 642 -13.56 -9.46 -4.81
CA VAL A 642 -14.66 -9.16 -5.72
C VAL A 642 -15.42 -10.45 -6.01
N GLU A 643 -16.70 -10.46 -5.63
CA GLU A 643 -17.66 -11.44 -6.10
C GLU A 643 -18.04 -11.10 -7.55
N VAL A 644 -17.85 -12.07 -8.44
CA VAL A 644 -18.31 -12.06 -9.83
C VAL A 644 -19.49 -13.01 -9.90
N SER A 645 -20.62 -12.55 -10.42
CA SER A 645 -21.84 -13.36 -10.52
C SER A 645 -22.53 -13.19 -11.87
N VAL A 646 -23.14 -14.26 -12.37
CA VAL A 646 -24.05 -14.24 -13.52
C VAL A 646 -25.49 -14.48 -13.08
N GLY A 647 -26.44 -13.77 -13.70
CA GLY A 647 -27.85 -13.88 -13.39
C GLY A 647 -28.46 -15.24 -13.78
N PRO A 648 -29.68 -15.56 -13.28
CA PRO A 648 -30.36 -16.82 -13.57
C PRO A 648 -30.69 -17.01 -15.06
N ASP A 649 -30.71 -15.94 -15.84
CA ASP A 649 -30.96 -15.96 -17.29
C ASP A 649 -29.72 -16.30 -18.12
N SER A 650 -28.53 -16.48 -17.50
CA SER A 650 -27.33 -16.94 -18.20
C SER A 650 -27.50 -18.40 -18.67
N PRO A 651 -26.95 -18.79 -19.83
CA PRO A 651 -26.99 -20.18 -20.31
C PRO A 651 -26.47 -21.22 -19.31
N GLY A 652 -25.59 -20.82 -18.38
CA GLY A 652 -25.05 -21.68 -17.32
C GLY A 652 -25.85 -21.69 -16.00
N GLY A 653 -26.97 -20.95 -15.92
CA GLY A 653 -27.73 -20.74 -14.69
C GLY A 653 -27.06 -19.73 -13.73
N PRO A 654 -27.63 -19.53 -12.53
CA PRO A 654 -27.07 -18.62 -11.54
C PRO A 654 -25.75 -19.17 -10.99
N TRP A 655 -24.72 -18.33 -10.97
CA TRP A 655 -23.39 -18.70 -10.48
C TRP A 655 -22.65 -17.49 -9.92
N SER A 656 -21.79 -17.72 -8.95
CA SER A 656 -20.89 -16.69 -8.42
C SER A 656 -19.58 -17.28 -7.91
N THR A 657 -18.49 -16.52 -8.03
CA THR A 657 -17.19 -16.81 -7.40
C THR A 657 -16.59 -15.53 -6.81
N ILE A 658 -15.70 -15.66 -5.83
CA ILE A 658 -14.99 -14.53 -5.22
C ILE A 658 -13.52 -14.62 -5.58
N VAL A 659 -12.96 -13.50 -6.06
CA VAL A 659 -11.55 -13.40 -6.45
C VAL A 659 -10.89 -12.24 -5.74
N TRP A 660 -9.75 -12.50 -5.12
CA TRP A 660 -8.91 -11.47 -4.51
C TRP A 660 -7.98 -10.83 -5.55
N LEU A 661 -8.05 -9.51 -5.63
CA LEU A 661 -7.32 -8.69 -6.59
C LEU A 661 -6.29 -7.83 -5.85
N PRO A 662 -4.97 -8.04 -6.08
CA PRO A 662 -3.96 -7.11 -5.60
C PRO A 662 -4.08 -5.77 -6.33
N PHE A 663 -3.81 -4.68 -5.63
CA PHE A 663 -3.86 -3.34 -6.21
C PHE A 663 -2.77 -3.16 -7.28
N THR A 664 -3.20 -2.74 -8.47
CA THR A 664 -2.31 -2.28 -9.54
C THR A 664 -2.29 -0.76 -9.62
N LYS A 665 -1.08 -0.19 -9.61
CA LYS A 665 -0.88 1.25 -9.77
C LYS A 665 -1.01 1.65 -11.24
N TYR A 666 -0.49 0.80 -12.13
CA TYR A 666 -0.43 1.01 -13.58
C TYR A 666 -0.83 -0.28 -14.31
N LEU A 667 -2.09 -0.36 -14.74
CA LEU A 667 -2.69 -1.57 -15.32
C LEU A 667 -1.86 -2.16 -16.48
N ASP A 668 -1.28 -1.29 -17.31
CA ASP A 668 -0.56 -1.74 -18.52
C ASP A 668 0.85 -2.30 -18.22
N VAL A 669 1.38 -2.10 -17.01
CA VAL A 669 2.76 -2.49 -16.63
C VAL A 669 2.77 -3.69 -15.68
N GLU A 670 1.68 -3.94 -14.96
CA GLU A 670 1.55 -5.03 -13.97
C GLU A 670 0.49 -6.07 -14.42
N PRO A 671 0.68 -6.75 -15.57
CA PRO A 671 -0.32 -7.68 -16.11
C PRO A 671 -0.54 -8.91 -15.22
N ASP A 672 0.43 -9.24 -14.37
CA ASP A 672 0.41 -10.31 -13.37
C ASP A 672 -0.60 -10.05 -12.24
N LYS A 673 -1.06 -8.80 -12.06
CA LYS A 673 -2.11 -8.43 -11.09
C LYS A 673 -3.53 -8.54 -11.64
N VAL A 674 -3.67 -8.74 -12.95
CA VAL A 674 -4.96 -8.99 -13.59
C VAL A 674 -5.37 -10.45 -13.34
N ARG A 675 -6.64 -10.69 -13.02
CA ARG A 675 -7.20 -12.04 -12.88
C ARG A 675 -8.17 -12.32 -14.01
N ALA A 676 -8.10 -13.52 -14.57
CA ALA A 676 -9.11 -14.04 -15.48
C ALA A 676 -10.09 -14.91 -14.68
N VAL A 677 -11.37 -14.77 -14.96
CA VAL A 677 -12.45 -15.55 -14.35
C VAL A 677 -13.23 -16.18 -15.48
N ASP A 678 -13.19 -17.51 -15.55
CA ASP A 678 -13.97 -18.29 -16.51
C ASP A 678 -15.37 -18.52 -15.95
N LEU A 679 -16.38 -18.15 -16.74
CA LEU A 679 -17.78 -18.27 -16.40
C LEU A 679 -18.34 -19.63 -16.87
N PRO A 680 -19.39 -20.16 -16.22
CA PRO A 680 -19.96 -21.46 -16.60
C PRO A 680 -20.47 -21.57 -18.04
N ASP A 681 -20.76 -20.45 -18.69
CA ASP A 681 -21.21 -20.38 -20.09
C ASP A 681 -20.07 -20.26 -21.11
N GLY A 682 -18.81 -20.39 -20.66
CA GLY A 682 -17.61 -20.37 -21.50
C GLY A 682 -17.07 -18.97 -21.81
N ARG A 683 -17.71 -17.91 -21.29
CA ARG A 683 -17.16 -16.54 -21.36
C ARG A 683 -16.03 -16.38 -20.33
N THR A 684 -15.02 -15.57 -20.65
CA THR A 684 -13.95 -15.19 -19.71
C THR A 684 -13.99 -13.70 -19.45
N VAL A 685 -13.91 -13.31 -18.18
CA VAL A 685 -13.82 -11.90 -17.75
C VAL A 685 -12.47 -11.66 -17.11
N ARG A 686 -11.77 -10.60 -17.53
CA ARG A 686 -10.58 -10.11 -16.87
C ARG A 686 -10.91 -8.97 -15.93
N ILE A 687 -10.43 -9.06 -14.71
CA ILE A 687 -10.67 -8.08 -13.65
C ILE A 687 -9.36 -7.63 -13.00
N ALA A 688 -9.29 -6.36 -12.62
CA ALA A 688 -8.16 -5.79 -11.88
C ALA A 688 -8.63 -4.64 -10.98
N PHE A 689 -8.00 -4.51 -9.81
CA PHE A 689 -8.25 -3.43 -8.86
C PHE A 689 -7.16 -2.37 -8.97
N GLY A 690 -7.51 -1.11 -9.25
CA GLY A 690 -6.50 -0.06 -9.42
C GLY A 690 -7.02 1.36 -9.23
N ARG A 691 -6.30 2.32 -9.81
CA ARG A 691 -6.61 3.76 -9.76
C ARG A 691 -7.51 4.18 -10.91
N LEU A 692 -8.45 5.09 -10.67
CA LEU A 692 -9.26 5.68 -11.73
C LEU A 692 -8.38 6.47 -12.69
N GLN A 693 -8.41 6.17 -13.99
CA GLN A 693 -7.81 7.02 -15.01
C GLN A 693 -8.74 8.18 -15.35
N ARG A 694 -8.24 9.41 -15.19
CA ARG A 694 -8.91 10.63 -15.63
C ARG A 694 -8.32 11.15 -16.93
N PRO A 695 -9.14 11.64 -17.87
CA PRO A 695 -8.62 12.30 -19.05
C PRO A 695 -7.90 13.61 -18.69
N LEU A 696 -6.82 13.90 -19.39
CA LEU A 696 -6.18 15.21 -19.42
C LEU A 696 -7.08 16.17 -20.24
N PRO A 697 -7.24 17.44 -19.83
CA PRO A 697 -8.19 18.35 -20.45
C PRO A 697 -7.67 18.91 -21.78
N GLY A 698 -8.05 18.28 -22.89
CA GLY A 698 -7.78 18.83 -24.23
C GLY A 698 -6.35 18.67 -24.73
N PHE A 699 -5.48 17.95 -24.00
CA PHE A 699 -4.10 17.70 -24.41
C PHE A 699 -3.63 16.28 -24.07
N SER A 700 -2.55 15.87 -24.72
CA SER A 700 -1.85 14.61 -24.50
C SER A 700 -0.36 14.87 -24.30
N VAL A 701 0.32 13.93 -23.64
CA VAL A 701 1.76 13.97 -23.39
C VAL A 701 2.42 12.69 -23.87
N SER A 702 3.54 12.82 -24.57
CA SER A 702 4.38 11.72 -25.02
C SER A 702 5.81 11.89 -24.50
N LEU A 703 6.49 10.79 -24.20
CA LEU A 703 7.93 10.80 -23.93
C LEU A 703 8.68 10.96 -25.27
N VAL A 704 9.52 11.98 -25.37
CA VAL A 704 10.45 12.16 -26.50
C VAL A 704 11.78 11.55 -26.14
N ASP A 705 12.33 11.94 -24.98
CA ASP A 705 13.64 11.50 -24.53
C ASP A 705 13.73 11.47 -23.00
N PHE A 706 14.64 10.67 -22.46
CA PHE A 706 14.94 10.56 -21.04
C PHE A 706 16.44 10.60 -20.81
N GLU A 707 16.87 11.52 -19.94
CA GLU A 707 18.27 11.63 -19.56
C GLU A 707 18.43 11.44 -18.05
N MET A 708 19.30 10.50 -17.68
CA MET A 708 19.78 10.34 -16.30
C MET A 708 21.10 11.10 -16.16
N ILE A 709 21.09 12.11 -15.30
CA ILE A 709 22.29 12.90 -15.01
C ILE A 709 22.99 12.24 -13.83
N ALA A 710 24.11 11.56 -14.08
CA ALA A 710 24.91 10.93 -13.04
C ALA A 710 25.78 11.95 -12.27
N TYR A 711 26.29 11.56 -11.10
CA TYR A 711 27.46 12.23 -10.52
C TYR A 711 28.72 11.80 -11.29
N ASP A 712 29.63 12.76 -11.54
CA ASP A 712 30.78 12.63 -12.45
C ASP A 712 31.65 11.36 -12.30
N HIS A 713 31.58 10.62 -11.19
CA HIS A 713 32.40 9.43 -10.96
C HIS A 713 31.73 8.26 -10.21
N ARG A 714 30.40 8.25 -10.03
CA ARG A 714 29.76 7.24 -9.14
C ARG A 714 28.66 6.39 -9.76
N GLY A 715 28.22 6.66 -11.00
CA GLY A 715 27.09 5.97 -11.63
C GLY A 715 25.74 6.15 -10.91
N ALA A 716 25.72 6.76 -9.72
CA ALA A 716 24.52 7.08 -8.99
C ALA A 716 23.81 8.29 -9.63
N PRO A 717 22.48 8.26 -9.79
CA PRO A 717 21.72 9.35 -10.37
C PRO A 717 21.77 10.59 -9.48
N ARG A 718 22.23 11.72 -10.03
CA ARG A 718 22.16 13.05 -9.41
C ARG A 718 20.78 13.66 -9.64
N ASP A 719 20.31 13.60 -10.87
CA ASP A 719 19.01 14.11 -11.30
C ASP A 719 18.52 13.30 -12.51
N TYR A 720 17.24 13.39 -12.82
CA TYR A 720 16.66 12.74 -13.98
C TYR A 720 15.63 13.67 -14.61
N GLN A 721 15.66 13.74 -15.94
CA GLN A 721 14.83 14.65 -16.71
C GLN A 721 14.19 13.92 -17.88
N SER A 722 12.99 14.34 -18.24
CA SER A 722 12.27 13.81 -19.39
C SER A 722 11.92 14.94 -20.34
N VAL A 723 12.29 14.81 -21.60
CA VAL A 723 11.77 15.67 -22.67
C VAL A 723 10.44 15.10 -23.08
N VAL A 724 9.38 15.89 -22.94
CA VAL A 724 8.04 15.46 -23.32
C VAL A 724 7.45 16.35 -24.38
N ARG A 725 6.67 15.76 -25.28
CA ARG A 725 5.89 16.47 -26.27
C ARG A 725 4.46 16.62 -25.78
N VAL A 726 3.98 17.86 -25.75
CA VAL A 726 2.59 18.21 -25.44
C VAL A 726 1.86 18.49 -26.75
N ALA A 727 0.73 17.83 -26.99
CA ALA A 727 -0.08 18.02 -28.19
C ALA A 727 -1.57 18.14 -27.85
N PRO A 728 -2.36 18.98 -28.54
CA PRO A 728 -3.81 19.02 -28.36
C PRO A 728 -4.43 17.66 -28.70
N THR A 729 -5.53 17.29 -28.03
CA THR A 729 -6.25 16.03 -28.32
C THR A 729 -7.16 16.10 -29.55
N VAL A 730 -7.56 17.32 -29.92
CA VAL A 730 -8.38 17.59 -31.13
C VAL A 730 -7.47 17.57 -32.36
N ASP A 731 -8.02 17.23 -33.53
CA ASP A 731 -7.29 17.19 -34.80
C ASP A 731 -6.48 18.48 -34.98
N PRO A 732 -5.16 18.40 -35.24
CA PRO A 732 -4.32 19.58 -35.47
C PRO A 732 -4.76 20.46 -36.64
N ASN A 733 -5.62 19.95 -37.53
CA ASN A 733 -6.24 20.74 -38.61
C ASN A 733 -7.54 21.44 -38.20
N ASP A 734 -8.05 21.18 -36.99
CA ASP A 734 -9.17 21.94 -36.44
C ASP A 734 -8.64 23.31 -35.98
N PRO A 735 -9.06 24.42 -36.61
CA PRO A 735 -8.66 25.76 -36.17
C PRO A 735 -9.14 26.10 -34.74
N ALA A 736 -10.00 25.26 -34.14
CA ALA A 736 -10.36 25.32 -32.73
C ALA A 736 -9.33 24.67 -31.78
N GLY A 737 -8.27 24.02 -32.29
CA GLY A 737 -7.18 23.49 -31.47
C GLY A 737 -6.46 24.58 -30.68
N ASP A 738 -6.52 24.51 -29.35
CA ASP A 738 -6.11 25.60 -28.44
C ASP A 738 -4.62 26.02 -28.54
N PHE A 739 -3.71 25.17 -29.05
CA PHE A 739 -2.28 25.48 -29.17
C PHE A 739 -1.50 24.53 -30.12
N LYS A 740 -0.35 25.00 -30.65
CA LYS A 740 0.59 24.18 -31.45
C LYS A 740 1.35 23.19 -30.56
N PRO A 741 1.62 21.94 -31.00
CA PRO A 741 2.44 21.01 -30.22
C PRO A 741 3.83 21.59 -29.90
N TYR A 742 4.33 21.34 -28.69
CA TYR A 742 5.64 21.80 -28.25
C TYR A 742 6.32 20.76 -27.36
N GLU A 743 7.65 20.86 -27.25
CA GLU A 743 8.45 20.03 -26.35
C GLU A 743 8.82 20.80 -25.09
N HIS A 744 8.93 20.08 -23.99
CA HIS A 744 9.30 20.66 -22.70
C HIS A 744 10.17 19.70 -21.90
N LEU A 745 11.27 20.23 -21.36
CA LEU A 745 12.12 19.50 -20.43
C LEU A 745 11.51 19.52 -19.03
N ILE A 746 11.05 18.37 -18.55
CA ILE A 746 10.48 18.22 -17.21
C ILE A 746 11.54 17.75 -16.23
N LYS A 747 11.62 18.44 -15.10
CA LYS A 747 12.39 18.03 -13.91
C LYS A 747 11.50 18.07 -12.66
N LEU A 748 11.99 17.55 -11.56
CA LEU A 748 11.30 17.68 -10.26
C LEU A 748 11.06 19.16 -9.88
N ASN A 749 12.06 20.01 -10.12
CA ASN A 749 12.04 21.44 -9.79
C ASN A 749 11.61 22.36 -10.95
N ALA A 750 11.53 21.82 -12.17
CA ALA A 750 11.09 22.53 -13.37
C ALA A 750 9.87 21.83 -13.98
N PRO A 751 8.68 21.99 -13.36
CA PRO A 751 7.49 21.29 -13.80
C PRO A 751 6.88 21.92 -15.05
N LEU A 752 6.37 21.09 -15.95
CA LEU A 752 5.51 21.52 -17.04
C LEU A 752 4.18 22.04 -16.47
N ARG A 753 3.68 23.15 -17.03
CA ARG A 753 2.32 23.62 -16.79
C ARG A 753 1.57 23.52 -18.10
N ALA A 754 0.48 22.76 -18.13
CA ALA A 754 -0.35 22.56 -19.32
C ALA A 754 -1.85 22.74 -18.99
N PRO A 755 -2.67 23.26 -19.91
CA PRO A 755 -2.33 23.60 -21.30
C PRO A 755 -1.67 24.99 -21.48
N PHE A 756 -1.76 25.89 -20.50
CA PHE A 756 -1.16 27.23 -20.64
C PHE A 756 0.37 27.16 -20.76
N HIS A 757 0.89 27.67 -21.88
CA HIS A 757 2.30 27.95 -22.09
C HIS A 757 2.49 29.45 -22.33
N TRP A 758 3.67 29.98 -22.00
CA TRP A 758 4.00 31.37 -22.28
C TRP A 758 4.26 31.54 -23.77
N ASP A 759 3.48 32.39 -24.43
CA ASP A 759 3.65 32.69 -25.85
C ASP A 759 4.65 33.85 -26.01
N PRO A 760 5.84 33.63 -26.58
CA PRO A 760 6.84 34.69 -26.75
C PRO A 760 6.39 35.79 -27.73
N GLU A 761 5.42 35.51 -28.61
CA GLU A 761 4.88 36.47 -29.57
C GLU A 761 3.78 37.35 -28.96
N ALA A 762 3.14 36.91 -27.87
CA ALA A 762 2.11 37.67 -27.18
C ALA A 762 2.69 38.77 -26.27
N LEU A 763 1.98 39.91 -26.17
CA LEU A 763 2.32 40.98 -25.24
C LEU A 763 2.44 40.46 -23.79
N TRP A 764 3.47 40.91 -23.07
CA TRP A 764 3.73 40.49 -21.69
C TRP A 764 2.51 40.63 -20.76
N VAL A 765 1.72 41.70 -20.91
CA VAL A 765 0.49 41.92 -20.13
C VAL A 765 -0.56 40.84 -20.43
N SER A 766 -0.72 40.44 -21.70
CA SER A 766 -1.63 39.37 -22.11
C SER A 766 -1.22 38.05 -21.48
N ASN A 767 0.07 37.70 -21.55
CA ASN A 767 0.61 36.51 -20.90
C ASN A 767 0.45 36.54 -19.37
N PHE A 768 0.64 37.70 -18.74
CA PHE A 768 0.42 37.86 -17.31
C PHE A 768 -1.04 37.63 -16.92
N VAL A 769 -2.00 38.22 -17.64
CA VAL A 769 -3.44 38.02 -17.40
C VAL A 769 -3.85 36.57 -17.66
N ARG A 770 -3.38 35.96 -18.76
CA ARG A 770 -3.62 34.54 -19.07
C ARG A 770 -3.03 33.63 -17.99
N ARG A 771 -1.83 33.93 -17.49
CA ARG A 771 -1.20 33.19 -16.38
C ARG A 771 -2.01 33.29 -15.09
N LEU A 772 -2.56 34.46 -14.76
CA LEU A 772 -3.45 34.63 -13.61
C LEU A 772 -4.75 33.85 -13.79
N GLY A 773 -5.37 33.92 -14.98
CA GLY A 773 -6.56 33.15 -15.33
C GLY A 773 -6.32 31.63 -15.26
N ALA A 774 -5.19 31.16 -15.79
CA ALA A 774 -4.76 29.76 -15.73
C ALA A 774 -4.58 29.28 -14.28
N GLY A 775 -4.10 30.14 -13.38
CA GLY A 775 -3.99 29.82 -11.94
C GLY A 775 -5.33 29.61 -11.22
N LEU A 776 -6.44 30.09 -11.80
CA LEU A 776 -7.81 29.86 -11.33
C LEU A 776 -8.51 28.74 -12.10
N ASN A 777 -7.98 28.33 -13.24
CA ASN A 777 -8.56 27.29 -14.09
C ASN A 777 -8.31 25.90 -13.46
N PRO A 778 -9.37 25.13 -13.13
CA PRO A 778 -9.21 23.76 -12.61
C PRO A 778 -8.58 22.80 -13.62
N ASN A 779 -8.59 23.14 -14.91
CA ASN A 779 -8.00 22.35 -15.99
C ASN A 779 -6.51 22.66 -16.22
N GLN A 780 -5.89 23.51 -15.39
CA GLN A 780 -4.46 23.76 -15.46
C GLN A 780 -3.70 22.77 -14.57
N PHE A 781 -2.93 21.89 -15.20
CA PHE A 781 -2.14 20.87 -14.54
C PHE A 781 -0.67 21.25 -14.47
N LYS A 782 -0.02 20.82 -13.39
CA LYS A 782 1.42 20.80 -13.17
C LYS A 782 1.87 19.35 -13.33
N LEU A 783 2.78 19.09 -14.26
CA LEU A 783 3.40 17.79 -14.47
C LEU A 783 4.87 17.89 -14.05
N SER A 784 5.27 17.07 -13.09
CA SER A 784 6.65 17.02 -12.60
C SER A 784 7.17 15.59 -12.64
N GLN A 785 8.45 15.44 -12.92
CA GLN A 785 9.11 14.14 -12.90
C GLN A 785 8.98 13.49 -11.51
N ALA A 786 8.41 12.27 -11.43
CA ALA A 786 8.12 11.59 -10.17
C ALA A 786 8.87 10.25 -10.03
N GLY A 787 9.06 9.51 -11.12
CA GLY A 787 9.75 8.21 -11.10
C GLY A 787 10.10 7.74 -12.50
N TRP A 788 10.82 6.63 -12.62
CA TRP A 788 11.27 6.09 -13.91
C TRP A 788 11.68 4.62 -13.77
N ASP A 789 11.81 3.93 -14.89
CA ASP A 789 12.21 2.52 -14.93
C ASP A 789 13.70 2.31 -14.64
N ARG A 790 14.04 2.25 -13.35
CA ARG A 790 15.43 2.05 -12.91
C ARG A 790 16.02 0.72 -13.37
N GLN A 791 15.21 -0.34 -13.40
CA GLN A 791 15.69 -1.67 -13.76
C GLN A 791 15.99 -1.77 -15.25
N GLY A 792 15.07 -1.28 -16.11
CA GLY A 792 15.28 -1.25 -17.55
C GLY A 792 16.49 -0.41 -17.96
N TRP A 793 16.78 0.66 -17.24
CA TRP A 793 18.01 1.44 -17.47
C TRP A 793 19.28 0.70 -17.07
N ILE A 794 19.31 0.02 -15.92
CA ILE A 794 20.48 -0.77 -15.52
C ILE A 794 20.74 -1.90 -16.53
N GLN A 795 19.67 -2.56 -16.98
CA GLN A 795 19.76 -3.60 -18.01
C GLN A 795 20.27 -3.06 -19.34
N SER A 796 19.74 -1.93 -19.80
CA SER A 796 20.21 -1.31 -21.05
C SER A 796 21.64 -0.75 -20.93
N GLN A 797 22.05 -0.22 -19.78
CA GLN A 797 23.43 0.18 -19.52
C GLN A 797 24.39 -1.01 -19.66
N ALA A 798 24.06 -2.17 -19.08
CA ALA A 798 24.87 -3.37 -19.25
C ALA A 798 25.00 -3.80 -20.72
N LEU A 799 23.95 -3.60 -21.53
CA LEU A 799 24.00 -3.88 -22.98
C LEU A 799 24.84 -2.83 -23.74
N VAL A 800 24.85 -1.57 -23.30
CA VAL A 800 25.72 -0.53 -23.86
C VAL A 800 27.18 -0.82 -23.53
N ASP A 801 27.48 -1.22 -22.30
CA ASP A 801 28.82 -1.61 -21.87
C ASP A 801 29.34 -2.82 -22.67
N GLN A 802 28.43 -3.67 -23.16
CA GLN A 802 28.72 -4.79 -24.07
C GLN A 802 28.79 -4.38 -25.56
N GLY A 803 28.52 -3.11 -25.89
CA GLY A 803 28.48 -2.61 -27.27
C GLY A 803 27.27 -3.07 -28.09
N VAL A 804 26.23 -3.62 -27.44
CA VAL A 804 24.99 -4.10 -28.09
C VAL A 804 24.03 -2.94 -28.36
N LEU A 805 23.99 -1.96 -27.46
CA LEU A 805 23.18 -0.74 -27.59
C LEU A 805 24.09 0.50 -27.67
N PRO A 806 23.68 1.55 -28.42
CA PRO A 806 24.46 2.78 -28.51
C PRO A 806 24.39 3.62 -27.23
N GLU A 807 23.26 3.59 -26.51
CA GLU A 807 23.01 4.39 -25.31
C GLU A 807 22.00 3.72 -24.36
N PRO A 808 22.06 4.01 -23.05
CA PRO A 808 21.14 3.43 -22.07
C PRO A 808 19.78 4.10 -22.16
N ARG A 809 18.71 3.34 -21.96
CA ARG A 809 17.33 3.82 -22.10
C ARG A 809 16.40 3.30 -21.02
N VAL A 810 15.35 4.05 -20.73
CA VAL A 810 14.25 3.62 -19.86
C VAL A 810 13.09 3.10 -20.69
N ASN A 811 12.36 2.08 -20.20
CA ASN A 811 11.14 1.65 -20.90
C ASN A 811 9.97 2.61 -20.64
N PHE A 812 9.97 3.29 -19.49
CA PHE A 812 8.97 4.29 -19.14
C PHE A 812 9.47 5.33 -18.13
N THR A 813 8.82 6.48 -18.13
CA THR A 813 8.94 7.52 -17.10
C THR A 813 7.58 7.79 -16.46
N ILE A 814 7.58 8.24 -15.21
CA ILE A 814 6.38 8.56 -14.44
C ILE A 814 6.40 10.05 -14.13
N LEU A 815 5.36 10.75 -14.56
CA LEU A 815 5.14 12.15 -14.20
C LEU A 815 4.05 12.24 -13.13
N GLY A 816 4.35 12.91 -12.03
CA GLY A 816 3.36 13.33 -11.06
C GLY A 816 2.50 14.44 -11.68
N VAL A 817 1.19 14.25 -11.66
CA VAL A 817 0.19 15.16 -12.18
C VAL A 817 -0.55 15.79 -11.00
N GLY A 818 -0.62 17.11 -10.96
CA GLY A 818 -1.40 17.81 -9.94
C GLY A 818 -1.88 19.16 -10.41
N ASN A 819 -3.12 19.51 -10.11
CA ASN A 819 -3.59 20.89 -10.23
C ASN A 819 -3.59 21.58 -8.86
N ASN A 820 -3.56 22.91 -8.84
CA ASN A 820 -3.65 23.66 -7.58
C ASN A 820 -4.64 24.83 -7.71
N PRO A 821 -5.91 24.57 -8.06
CA PRO A 821 -6.90 25.62 -8.30
C PRO A 821 -7.11 26.45 -7.04
N GLY A 822 -6.95 27.77 -7.13
CA GLY A 822 -7.21 28.67 -5.99
C GLY A 822 -6.07 28.85 -4.99
N ILE A 823 -4.91 28.18 -5.15
CA ILE A 823 -3.73 28.44 -4.30
C ILE A 823 -3.31 29.92 -4.36
N HIS A 824 -3.47 30.54 -5.54
CA HIS A 824 -3.19 31.97 -5.73
C HIS A 824 -4.18 32.87 -4.96
N VAL A 825 -5.43 32.43 -4.78
CA VAL A 825 -6.43 33.16 -3.98
C VAL A 825 -6.04 33.12 -2.50
N VAL A 826 -5.63 31.94 -2.01
CA VAL A 826 -5.14 31.75 -0.64
C VAL A 826 -3.87 32.57 -0.39
N ALA A 827 -2.91 32.53 -1.32
CA ALA A 827 -1.68 33.31 -1.24
C ALA A 827 -1.96 34.82 -1.21
N PHE A 828 -2.87 35.30 -2.08
CA PHE A 828 -3.27 36.70 -2.08
C PHE A 828 -3.95 37.12 -0.77
N GLY A 829 -4.85 36.28 -0.24
CA GLY A 829 -5.46 36.53 1.08
C GLY A 829 -4.43 36.60 2.21
N SER A 830 -3.40 35.75 2.16
CA SER A 830 -2.29 35.75 3.12
C SER A 830 -1.47 37.04 3.03
N ILE A 831 -1.20 37.54 1.82
CA ILE A 831 -0.53 38.83 1.60
C ILE A 831 -1.37 39.97 2.20
N LEU A 832 -2.69 39.99 1.96
CA LEU A 832 -3.56 41.03 2.52
C LEU A 832 -3.57 41.02 4.05
N MET A 833 -3.54 39.84 4.68
CA MET A 833 -3.39 39.73 6.13
C MET A 833 -2.03 40.24 6.61
N GLY A 834 -0.95 39.82 5.93
CA GLY A 834 0.43 40.21 6.25
C GLY A 834 0.65 41.72 6.16
N VAL A 835 0.00 42.42 5.21
CA VAL A 835 0.02 43.88 5.09
C VAL A 835 -0.97 44.55 6.06
N GLY A 836 -2.15 43.95 6.26
CA GLY A 836 -3.23 44.51 7.06
C GLY A 836 -2.92 44.56 8.56
N ILE A 837 -2.22 43.56 9.10
CA ILE A 837 -1.84 43.49 10.52
C ILE A 837 -0.93 44.67 10.89
N PRO A 838 0.22 44.91 10.23
CA PRO A 838 1.05 46.08 10.52
C PRO A 838 0.30 47.40 10.38
N TRP A 839 -0.58 47.51 9.39
CA TRP A 839 -1.41 48.71 9.24
C TRP A 839 -2.32 48.93 10.45
N ALA A 840 -3.04 47.90 10.89
CA ALA A 840 -4.01 47.99 11.97
C ALA A 840 -3.35 48.31 13.32
N PHE A 841 -2.17 47.73 13.60
CA PHE A 841 -1.50 47.85 14.89
C PHE A 841 -0.46 48.96 14.97
N TYR A 842 0.16 49.38 13.85
CA TYR A 842 1.20 50.41 13.86
C TYR A 842 0.78 51.69 13.12
N VAL A 843 0.33 51.56 11.87
CA VAL A 843 0.00 52.73 11.01
C VAL A 843 -1.24 53.46 11.52
N LYS A 844 -2.31 52.73 11.85
CA LYS A 844 -3.56 53.32 12.34
C LYS A 844 -3.35 54.09 13.65
N PRO A 845 -2.71 53.54 14.71
CA PRO A 845 -2.43 54.31 15.92
C PRO A 845 -1.58 55.55 15.65
N TRP A 846 -0.61 55.49 14.73
CA TRP A 846 0.17 56.65 14.31
C TRP A 846 -0.71 57.73 13.64
N LEU A 847 -1.56 57.36 12.69
CA LEU A 847 -2.50 58.28 12.04
C LEU A 847 -3.45 58.93 13.05
N VAL A 848 -4.00 58.14 13.97
CA VAL A 848 -4.90 58.64 15.03
C VAL A 848 -4.17 59.61 15.98
N ARG A 849 -2.91 59.30 16.35
CA ARG A 849 -2.08 60.20 17.17
C ARG A 849 -1.79 61.51 16.43
N ARG A 850 -1.48 61.46 15.12
CA ARG A 850 -1.21 62.65 14.29
C ARG A 850 -2.45 63.53 14.15
N GLU A 851 -3.60 62.94 13.88
CA GLU A 851 -4.87 63.68 13.79
C GLU A 851 -5.27 64.28 15.13
N LYS A 852 -5.09 63.55 16.24
CA LYS A 852 -5.32 64.07 17.58
C LYS A 852 -4.45 65.30 17.87
N ARG A 853 -3.16 65.26 17.49
CA ARG A 853 -2.25 66.42 17.63
C ARG A 853 -2.74 67.61 16.79
N ARG A 854 -3.08 67.39 15.53
CA ARG A 854 -3.61 68.41 14.63
C ARG A 854 -4.89 69.06 15.18
N LEU A 855 -5.83 68.26 15.70
CA LEU A 855 -7.06 68.77 16.30
C LEU A 855 -6.78 69.57 17.59
N GLN A 856 -5.83 69.11 18.42
CA GLN A 856 -5.41 69.85 19.61
C GLN A 856 -4.77 71.20 19.26
N GLU A 857 -3.98 71.27 18.18
CA GLU A 857 -3.41 72.53 17.67
C GLU A 857 -4.50 73.48 17.16
N MET A 858 -5.49 72.97 16.40
CA MET A 858 -6.62 73.78 15.92
C MET A 858 -7.52 74.30 17.05
N VAL A 859 -7.67 73.54 18.12
CA VAL A 859 -8.39 73.99 19.33
C VAL A 859 -7.58 75.07 20.07
N LYS A 860 -6.25 74.90 20.16
CA LYS A 860 -5.37 75.91 20.78
C LYS A 860 -5.32 77.22 19.98
N SER A 861 -5.39 77.17 18.65
CA SER A 861 -5.40 78.36 17.79
C SER A 861 -6.76 79.05 17.69
N GLY A 862 -7.80 78.52 18.37
CA GLY A 862 -9.16 79.06 18.32
C GLY A 862 -9.92 78.78 17.02
N GLN A 863 -9.33 78.03 16.07
CA GLN A 863 -9.97 77.69 14.80
C GLN A 863 -11.14 76.70 14.98
N ILE A 864 -11.06 75.84 15.99
CA ILE A 864 -12.14 74.92 16.36
C ILE A 864 -12.54 75.24 17.79
N VAL A 865 -13.76 75.75 17.96
CA VAL A 865 -14.38 75.82 19.29
C VAL A 865 -14.73 74.38 19.68
N PRO A 866 -14.14 73.83 20.75
CA PRO A 866 -14.50 72.50 21.20
C PRO A 866 -16.01 72.49 21.49
N PRO A 867 -16.75 71.43 21.10
CA PRO A 867 -18.18 71.36 21.37
C PRO A 867 -18.38 71.65 22.85
N SER A 868 -19.15 72.71 23.16
CA SER A 868 -19.41 73.10 24.54
C SER A 868 -19.85 71.83 25.26
N LYS A 869 -19.22 71.52 26.40
CA LYS A 869 -19.63 70.39 27.23
C LYS A 869 -21.13 70.56 27.42
N ARG A 870 -21.94 69.80 26.68
CA ARG A 870 -23.37 69.69 26.96
C ARG A 870 -23.39 69.23 28.40
N THR A 871 -23.71 70.14 29.32
CA THR A 871 -24.04 69.82 30.69
C THR A 871 -25.08 68.72 30.53
N ARG A 872 -24.72 67.48 30.83
CA ARG A 872 -25.69 66.39 30.84
C ARG A 872 -26.72 66.86 31.85
N GLN A 873 -27.86 67.37 31.39
CA GLN A 873 -29.02 67.52 32.24
C GLN A 873 -29.22 66.13 32.85
N PRO A 874 -29.27 65.99 34.18
CA PRO A 874 -29.61 64.71 34.79
C PRO A 874 -30.92 64.28 34.15
N GLN A 875 -30.90 63.16 33.41
CA GLN A 875 -32.13 62.54 32.96
C GLN A 875 -32.90 62.20 34.23
N SER A 876 -34.01 62.89 34.47
CA SER A 876 -34.96 62.55 35.52
C SER A 876 -35.31 61.06 35.37
N PRO A 877 -35.34 60.29 36.46
CA PRO A 877 -35.71 58.88 36.39
C PRO A 877 -37.13 58.78 35.84
N GLU A 878 -37.29 58.24 34.63
CA GLU A 878 -38.59 57.82 34.12
C GLU A 878 -39.10 56.69 35.00
N VAL A 879 -40.22 56.94 35.68
CA VAL A 879 -40.97 55.94 36.44
C VAL A 879 -41.62 54.98 35.42
N PRO A 880 -41.39 53.66 35.52
CA PRO A 880 -42.05 52.70 34.64
C PRO A 880 -43.55 52.63 34.98
N ALA A 881 -44.40 52.75 33.96
CA ALA A 881 -45.84 52.48 34.03
C ALA A 881 -46.13 51.01 33.67
#